data_AF-A0A1I8CC99-F1
#
_entry.id   AF-A0A1I8CC99-F1
#
_cell.length_a   1.000
_cell.length_b   1.000
_cell.length_c   1.000
_cell.angle_alpha   90.00
_cell.angle_beta   90.00
_cell.angle_gamma   90.00
#
_symmetry.space_group_name_H-M   'P 1'
#
loop_
_entity.id
_entity.type
_entity.pdbx_description
1 polymer ?
#
loop_
_entity_poly.entity_id
_entity_poly.type
_entity_poly.pdbx_seq_one_letter_code
_entity_poly.pdbx_strand_id
1 'polypeptide(L)'
;MRKLLCLTACVAVFCSLSFADDGNKQVITSLEAKWHHTSFIGEASEFIAQENNASYFQYLDLIVAASEASTVDLSTPEKEYDSAIKMAAQTISDNRLDLLKLALSLRVASPAIELFQQLGKSRENRNKCLTFVDINGEIVCNQNELNERAESISKNVETFSVDHIYVHKSANTELPIVALYGRIGDKDFATFYNACKKIAKKDKFQFAIRYFDGRENKDDTPVALSGYGVELSIKNTEYKAIDDTNQKKEDVDEESPANQDIHGLNFNILRKKHEHLRKELNQLKVHFAESEELTPLKQWEVQDIALQAGQRVVNEPNAEAAINTLIDLSQNFPVRARSIVQTTIDKAYKAEVEANQERLKEEFGISAGDNAMFINGINIEADSLDIYQLLDTLKAEDKLAGDFFEMGFRKEYLGLLFSSDTSEDKSSFAIDVREAFPEYINNLDKDPEYKRMGNSIKLLLQPYYPNMIRPIARNLYTLVLVVNPEHVNHRVLLKIAHSFYSHQIPIRIGIVWDVSNEETENGMNNAAVAFVNFYNYAKSEKTPAQALNLCNKMFDLFMEDFTVQNIHNFFKKYFKDVEISEVFGQDSDYNQGRATGRSWLKKSGLGESPKVMLNGVVFEETSLSADKIEEALSNEITKQTPTFQKAVMEGKLSDKG
;
A
#
# COMPACT_ATOMS: atom_id res chain seq x y z
N MET A 1 63.88 -22.77 52.44
CA MET A 1 63.52 -21.40 52.04
C MET A 1 63.64 -21.11 50.54
N ARG A 2 64.65 -21.61 49.79
CA ARG A 2 64.76 -21.36 48.33
C ARG A 2 63.66 -21.98 47.45
N LYS A 3 63.06 -23.12 47.82
CA LYS A 3 61.97 -23.76 47.04
C LYS A 3 60.62 -23.05 47.18
N LEU A 4 60.35 -22.38 48.30
CA LEU A 4 59.11 -21.65 48.52
C LEU A 4 59.11 -20.31 47.76
N LEU A 5 60.28 -19.68 47.64
CA LEU A 5 60.45 -18.42 46.90
C LEU A 5 60.27 -18.59 45.38
N CYS A 6 60.69 -19.73 44.81
CA CYS A 6 60.45 -20.04 43.39
C CYS A 6 58.98 -20.36 43.09
N LEU A 7 58.25 -20.99 44.03
CA LEU A 7 56.83 -21.27 43.83
C LEU A 7 56.00 -19.97 43.87
N THR A 8 56.33 -19.06 44.78
CA THR A 8 55.69 -17.74 44.85
C THR A 8 56.06 -16.84 43.67
N ALA A 9 57.28 -16.96 43.13
CA ALA A 9 57.68 -16.24 41.92
C ALA A 9 56.99 -16.80 40.66
N CYS A 10 56.82 -18.12 40.53
CA CYS A 10 56.08 -18.72 39.41
C CYS A 10 54.58 -18.40 39.46
N VAL A 11 53.95 -18.37 40.65
CA VAL A 11 52.54 -17.98 40.80
C VAL A 11 52.35 -16.48 40.54
N ALA A 12 53.30 -15.63 40.93
CA ALA A 12 53.26 -14.20 40.62
C ALA A 12 53.48 -13.90 39.13
N VAL A 13 54.32 -14.68 38.43
CA VAL A 13 54.54 -14.56 36.98
C VAL A 13 53.36 -15.11 36.17
N PHE A 14 52.65 -16.14 36.66
CA PHE A 14 51.39 -16.60 36.04
C PHE A 14 50.20 -15.67 36.31
N CYS A 15 50.18 -14.92 37.42
CA CYS A 15 49.16 -13.89 37.69
C CYS A 15 49.45 -12.53 37.00
N SER A 16 50.60 -12.37 36.36
CA SER A 16 50.97 -11.17 35.61
C SER A 16 51.09 -11.41 34.10
N LEU A 17 50.64 -12.58 33.62
CA LEU A 17 49.95 -12.61 32.33
C LEU A 17 48.67 -11.81 32.53
N SER A 18 48.77 -10.55 32.15
CA SER A 18 47.65 -9.68 31.87
C SER A 18 46.48 -10.53 31.39
N PHE A 19 45.31 -10.31 31.97
CA PHE A 19 44.11 -10.24 31.14
C PHE A 19 44.50 -9.29 30.01
N ALA A 20 45.02 -9.84 28.91
CA ALA A 20 44.85 -9.25 27.62
C ALA A 20 43.35 -9.21 27.50
N ASP A 21 42.79 -8.05 27.83
CA ASP A 21 41.55 -7.59 27.24
C ASP A 21 41.83 -7.69 25.74
N ASP A 22 41.57 -8.87 25.18
CA ASP A 22 41.31 -9.04 23.77
C ASP A 22 39.96 -8.36 23.58
N GLY A 23 39.99 -7.04 23.69
CA GLY A 23 38.87 -6.16 23.53
C GLY A 23 38.47 -6.37 22.09
N ASN A 24 37.56 -7.31 21.89
CA ASN A 24 36.95 -7.62 20.60
C ASN A 24 36.65 -6.27 19.97
N LYS A 25 37.31 -5.97 18.85
CA LYS A 25 37.12 -4.70 18.15
C LYS A 25 35.69 -4.68 17.63
N GLN A 26 34.78 -4.14 18.43
CA GLN A 26 33.36 -4.07 18.13
C GLN A 26 33.07 -2.79 17.37
N VAL A 27 32.27 -2.89 16.33
CA VAL A 27 31.69 -1.75 15.63
C VAL A 27 30.29 -1.55 16.19
N ILE A 28 30.05 -0.41 16.85
CA ILE A 28 28.75 -0.05 17.44
C ILE A 28 28.14 1.05 16.57
N THR A 29 26.88 0.89 16.20
CA THR A 29 26.12 1.88 15.44
C THR A 29 24.79 2.14 16.15
N SER A 30 24.37 3.40 16.20
CA SER A 30 23.09 3.83 16.77
C SER A 30 22.41 4.80 15.82
N LEU A 31 21.07 4.76 15.78
CA LEU A 31 20.25 5.69 15.03
C LEU A 31 19.33 6.42 16.01
N GLU A 32 19.36 7.75 15.94
CA GLU A 32 18.63 8.62 16.86
C GLU A 32 17.70 9.56 16.09
N ALA A 33 16.52 9.81 16.64
CA ALA A 33 15.57 10.76 16.12
C ALA A 33 15.99 12.21 16.41
N LYS A 34 15.40 13.17 15.69
CA LYS A 34 15.59 14.60 15.95
C LYS A 34 14.79 15.13 17.14
N TRP A 35 13.86 14.32 17.66
CA TRP A 35 13.02 14.65 18.80
C TRP A 35 13.43 13.84 20.03
N HIS A 36 13.05 14.36 21.19
CA HIS A 36 13.41 13.80 22.49
C HIS A 36 12.39 12.75 22.94
N HIS A 37 12.71 12.09 24.05
CA HIS A 37 11.85 11.09 24.67
C HIS A 37 10.36 11.46 24.69
N THR A 38 9.53 10.56 24.13
CA THR A 38 8.07 10.64 24.13
C THR A 38 7.48 9.73 25.20
N SER A 39 6.35 10.15 25.77
CA SER A 39 5.66 9.41 26.84
C SER A 39 5.19 8.05 26.36
N PHE A 40 5.53 7.00 27.11
CA PHE A 40 5.06 5.64 26.85
C PHE A 40 3.55 5.50 27.04
N ILE A 41 2.98 6.24 27.99
CA ILE A 41 1.52 6.29 28.17
C ILE A 41 0.84 6.91 26.95
N GLY A 42 1.41 8.00 26.42
CA GLY A 42 0.94 8.63 25.18
C GLY A 42 1.04 7.69 24.00
N GLU A 43 2.21 7.09 23.77
CA GLU A 43 2.41 6.13 22.66
C GLU A 43 1.48 4.92 22.76
N ALA A 44 1.26 4.38 23.96
CA ALA A 44 0.31 3.29 24.18
C ALA A 44 -1.14 3.71 23.90
N SER A 45 -1.50 4.95 24.24
CA SER A 45 -2.84 5.47 23.94
C SER A 45 -3.07 5.53 22.43
N GLU A 46 -2.10 6.02 21.65
CA GLU A 46 -2.21 6.06 20.19
C GLU A 46 -2.30 4.67 19.56
N PHE A 47 -1.55 3.69 20.08
CA PHE A 47 -1.67 2.30 19.65
C PHE A 47 -3.09 1.76 19.84
N ILE A 48 -3.68 1.98 21.02
CA ILE A 48 -5.06 1.54 21.34
C ILE A 48 -6.09 2.28 20.48
N ALA A 49 -5.83 3.55 20.15
CA ALA A 49 -6.74 4.37 19.37
C ALA A 49 -6.90 3.90 17.92
N GLN A 50 -5.87 3.29 17.34
CA GLN A 50 -5.91 2.74 15.97
C GLN A 50 -7.01 1.69 15.81
N GLU A 51 -7.41 1.01 16.88
CA GLU A 51 -8.47 0.01 16.83
C GLU A 51 -9.86 0.63 16.90
N ASN A 52 -10.06 1.42 17.96
CA ASN A 52 -11.34 2.02 18.29
C ASN A 52 -11.13 3.22 19.21
N ASN A 53 -11.67 4.36 18.78
CA ASN A 53 -11.70 5.58 19.58
C ASN A 53 -12.38 5.38 20.95
N ALA A 54 -13.33 4.45 21.08
CA ALA A 54 -13.93 4.14 22.39
C ALA A 54 -12.94 3.48 23.35
N SER A 55 -12.08 2.58 22.86
CA SER A 55 -11.04 1.92 23.66
C SER A 55 -9.97 2.90 24.12
N TYR A 56 -9.66 3.92 23.31
CA TYR A 56 -8.78 5.03 23.68
C TYR A 56 -9.30 5.76 24.93
N PHE A 57 -10.56 6.20 24.93
CA PHE A 57 -11.13 6.89 26.10
C PHE A 57 -11.31 5.97 27.31
N GLN A 58 -11.55 4.67 27.11
CA GLN A 58 -11.57 3.69 28.21
C GLN A 58 -10.19 3.57 28.86
N TYR A 59 -9.12 3.49 28.07
CA TYR A 59 -7.76 3.45 28.58
C TYR A 59 -7.40 4.73 29.34
N LEU A 60 -7.77 5.90 28.81
CA LEU A 60 -7.57 7.18 29.50
C LEU A 60 -8.36 7.27 30.81
N ASP A 61 -9.59 6.76 30.86
CA ASP A 61 -10.39 6.71 32.08
C ASP A 61 -9.67 5.89 33.18
N LEU A 62 -9.05 4.77 32.81
CA LEU A 62 -8.27 3.95 33.75
C LEU A 62 -7.03 4.68 34.25
N ILE A 63 -6.29 5.35 33.37
CA ILE A 63 -5.12 6.14 33.77
C ILE A 63 -5.50 7.31 34.67
N VAL A 64 -6.60 8.02 34.35
CA VAL A 64 -7.10 9.13 35.17
C VAL A 64 -7.51 8.62 36.56
N ALA A 65 -8.25 7.52 36.64
CA ALA A 65 -8.60 6.90 37.93
C ALA A 65 -7.35 6.45 38.71
N ALA A 66 -6.36 5.87 38.03
CA ALA A 66 -5.11 5.45 38.63
C ALA A 66 -4.26 6.65 39.12
N SER A 67 -4.28 7.77 38.39
CA SER A 67 -3.59 9.01 38.75
C SER A 67 -4.23 9.67 39.99
N GLU A 68 -5.56 9.69 40.06
CA GLU A 68 -6.29 10.15 41.25
C GLU A 68 -5.97 9.28 42.48
N ALA A 69 -5.87 7.96 42.30
CA ALA A 69 -5.42 7.02 43.32
C ALA A 69 -3.90 7.09 43.62
N SER A 70 -3.15 7.95 42.93
CA SER A 70 -1.69 8.09 43.04
C SER A 70 -0.93 6.76 42.84
N THR A 71 -1.44 5.93 41.94
CA THR A 71 -0.87 4.62 41.58
C THR A 71 -0.08 4.62 40.26
N VAL A 72 -0.18 5.70 39.49
CA VAL A 72 0.65 5.94 38.29
C VAL A 72 1.97 6.53 38.74
N ASP A 73 3.08 5.86 38.44
CA ASP A 73 4.42 6.33 38.74
C ASP A 73 5.10 6.85 37.46
N LEU A 74 5.24 8.18 37.38
CA LEU A 74 5.88 8.89 36.26
C LEU A 74 7.32 9.33 36.59
N SER A 75 7.94 8.75 37.63
CA SER A 75 9.27 9.18 38.09
C SER A 75 10.41 8.76 37.17
N THR A 76 10.28 7.62 36.48
CA THR A 76 11.25 7.13 35.51
C THR A 76 10.55 6.56 34.27
N PRO A 77 11.21 6.56 33.08
CA PRO A 77 10.61 5.99 31.87
C PRO A 77 10.23 4.51 32.02
N GLU A 78 10.99 3.72 32.78
CA GLU A 78 10.69 2.31 33.08
C GLU A 78 9.36 2.15 33.84
N LYS A 79 9.16 2.95 34.88
CA LYS A 79 7.92 2.88 35.67
C LYS A 79 6.71 3.45 34.93
N GLU A 80 6.95 4.44 34.07
CA GLU A 80 5.92 4.95 33.16
C GLU A 80 5.48 3.85 32.19
N TYR A 81 6.43 3.11 31.60
CA TYR A 81 6.16 1.95 30.76
C TYR A 81 5.38 0.86 31.51
N ASP A 82 5.82 0.46 32.71
CA ASP A 82 5.12 -0.55 33.52
C ASP A 82 3.69 -0.12 33.84
N SER A 83 3.48 1.17 34.15
CA SER A 83 2.16 1.74 34.39
C SER A 83 1.30 1.69 33.12
N ALA A 84 1.85 2.03 31.97
CA ALA A 84 1.16 1.98 30.68
C ALA A 84 0.70 0.56 30.35
N ILE A 85 1.60 -0.43 30.43
CA ILE A 85 1.28 -1.84 30.16
C ILE A 85 0.23 -2.38 31.14
N LYS A 86 0.35 -2.07 32.43
CA LYS A 86 -0.60 -2.53 33.45
C LYS A 86 -2.02 -2.01 33.22
N MET A 87 -2.17 -0.77 32.75
CA MET A 87 -3.48 -0.19 32.42
C MET A 87 -3.99 -0.71 31.07
N ALA A 88 -3.11 -0.88 30.09
CA ALA A 88 -3.46 -1.43 28.79
C ALA A 88 -4.00 -2.86 28.94
N ALA A 89 -3.43 -3.67 29.83
CA ALA A 89 -3.85 -5.05 30.08
C ALA A 89 -5.29 -5.21 30.58
N GLN A 90 -5.92 -4.12 31.06
CA GLN A 90 -7.33 -4.12 31.45
C GLN A 90 -8.26 -3.73 30.30
N THR A 91 -7.70 -3.22 29.19
CA THR A 91 -8.44 -2.69 28.04
C THR A 91 -8.32 -3.59 26.82
N ILE A 92 -7.13 -4.18 26.58
CA ILE A 92 -6.83 -5.02 25.40
C ILE A 92 -6.49 -6.47 25.80
N SER A 93 -6.55 -7.39 24.83
CA SER A 93 -6.23 -8.81 25.02
C SER A 93 -4.74 -9.09 25.19
N ASP A 94 -4.38 -10.27 25.71
CA ASP A 94 -2.99 -10.67 25.94
C ASP A 94 -2.14 -10.66 24.65
N ASN A 95 -2.68 -11.16 23.53
CA ASN A 95 -1.99 -11.13 22.23
C ASN A 95 -1.66 -9.70 21.79
N ARG A 96 -2.61 -8.78 22.00
CA ARG A 96 -2.44 -7.36 21.65
C ARG A 96 -1.48 -6.66 22.60
N LEU A 97 -1.39 -7.09 23.85
CA LEU A 97 -0.35 -6.57 24.74
C LEU A 97 1.05 -6.88 24.21
N ASP A 98 1.27 -8.06 23.62
CA ASP A 98 2.56 -8.38 23.03
C ASP A 98 2.85 -7.54 21.77
N LEU A 99 1.84 -7.28 20.94
CA LEU A 99 1.96 -6.32 19.83
C LEU A 99 2.20 -4.88 20.31
N LEU A 100 1.58 -4.47 21.42
CA LEU A 100 1.81 -3.17 22.05
C LEU A 100 3.26 -3.04 22.53
N LYS A 101 3.81 -4.06 23.21
CA LYS A 101 5.21 -4.08 23.65
C LYS A 101 6.16 -3.93 22.45
N LEU A 102 5.88 -4.64 21.36
CA LEU A 102 6.65 -4.52 20.12
C LEU A 102 6.53 -3.09 19.54
N ALA A 103 5.33 -2.52 19.45
CA ALA A 103 5.11 -1.17 18.95
C ALA A 103 5.83 -0.09 19.79
N LEU A 104 5.83 -0.24 21.12
CA LEU A 104 6.55 0.67 22.03
C LEU A 104 8.08 0.53 21.88
N SER A 105 8.58 -0.69 21.64
CA SER A 105 10.00 -0.91 21.36
C SER A 105 10.44 -0.27 20.04
N LEU A 106 9.57 -0.29 19.04
CA LEU A 106 9.79 0.31 17.71
C LEU A 106 9.49 1.81 17.67
N ARG A 107 8.94 2.38 18.75
CA ARG A 107 8.57 3.80 18.88
C ARG A 107 7.62 4.28 17.78
N VAL A 108 6.69 3.41 17.35
CA VAL A 108 5.80 3.66 16.19
C VAL A 108 4.95 4.92 16.36
N ALA A 109 4.46 5.16 17.58
CA ALA A 109 3.59 6.30 17.89
C ALA A 109 4.37 7.57 18.31
N SER A 110 5.70 7.48 18.47
CA SER A 110 6.54 8.62 18.89
C SER A 110 6.40 9.86 17.99
N PRO A 111 6.34 9.74 16.63
CA PRO A 111 6.11 10.90 15.76
C PRO A 111 4.75 11.59 15.99
N ALA A 112 3.70 10.84 16.31
CA ALA A 112 2.37 11.40 16.58
C ALA A 112 2.37 12.19 17.90
N ILE A 113 3.05 11.67 18.93
CA ILE A 113 3.21 12.38 20.21
C ILE A 113 4.05 13.65 20.04
N GLU A 114 5.13 13.60 19.25
CA GLU A 114 5.94 14.78 18.94
C GLU A 114 5.15 15.83 18.14
N LEU A 115 4.26 15.41 17.22
CA LEU A 115 3.35 16.34 16.53
C LEU A 115 2.48 17.10 17.53
N PHE A 116 1.84 16.41 18.49
CA PHE A 116 1.05 17.08 19.52
C PHE A 116 1.89 17.99 20.41
N GLN A 117 3.12 17.57 20.74
CA GLN A 117 4.06 18.38 21.49
C GLN A 117 4.39 19.70 20.76
N GLN A 118 4.65 19.65 19.45
CA GLN A 118 4.90 20.85 18.63
C GLN A 118 3.67 21.76 18.52
N LEU A 119 2.48 21.18 18.34
CA LEU A 119 1.23 21.92 18.34
C LEU A 119 1.03 22.63 19.68
N GLY A 120 1.26 21.94 20.80
CA GLY A 120 1.18 22.52 22.14
C GLY A 120 2.16 23.66 22.35
N LYS A 121 3.45 23.50 21.98
CA LYS A 121 4.48 24.55 22.04
C LYS A 121 4.09 25.81 21.24
N SER A 122 3.47 25.63 20.07
CA SER A 122 3.02 26.76 19.24
C SER A 122 1.93 27.60 19.92
N ARG A 123 1.12 26.97 20.77
CA ARG A 123 0.00 27.58 21.51
C ARG A 123 0.45 28.14 22.85
N GLU A 124 1.29 27.42 23.59
CA GLU A 124 1.74 27.75 24.96
C GLU A 124 2.37 29.15 25.10
N ASN A 125 2.96 29.71 24.03
CA ASN A 125 3.58 31.04 24.01
C ASN A 125 2.74 32.22 24.56
N ARG A 126 1.46 32.00 24.90
CA ARG A 126 0.55 32.99 25.49
C ARG A 126 0.33 32.84 27.01
N ASN A 127 0.48 31.66 27.63
CA ASN A 127 0.24 31.42 29.07
C ASN A 127 1.04 30.19 29.60
N LYS A 128 1.79 30.34 30.71
CA LYS A 128 2.68 29.32 31.32
C LYS A 128 1.93 28.21 32.09
N CYS A 129 1.02 27.49 31.46
CA CYS A 129 0.20 26.47 32.10
C CYS A 129 0.57 25.08 31.58
N LEU A 130 0.80 24.11 32.49
CA LEU A 130 1.19 22.74 32.10
C LEU A 130 0.06 21.94 31.44
N THR A 131 -1.20 22.27 31.76
CA THR A 131 -2.40 21.69 31.17
C THR A 131 -3.37 22.82 30.88
N PHE A 132 -3.97 22.83 29.69
CA PHE A 132 -4.87 23.88 29.25
C PHE A 132 -5.86 23.40 28.20
N VAL A 133 -6.95 24.15 28.00
CA VAL A 133 -7.93 23.90 26.93
C VAL A 133 -7.85 25.04 25.91
N ASP A 134 -7.67 24.72 24.63
CA ASP A 134 -7.81 25.67 23.53
C ASP A 134 -9.28 25.74 23.10
N ILE A 135 -9.86 26.93 23.24
CA ILE A 135 -11.21 27.26 22.78
C ILE A 135 -11.08 28.33 21.69
N ASN A 136 -11.11 27.92 20.43
CA ASN A 136 -11.07 28.82 19.26
C ASN A 136 -9.87 29.80 19.28
N GLY A 137 -8.69 29.33 19.69
CA GLY A 137 -7.44 30.09 19.77
C GLY A 137 -7.20 30.82 21.09
N GLU A 138 -8.12 30.71 22.05
CA GLU A 138 -7.99 31.25 23.40
C GLU A 138 -7.70 30.13 24.40
N ILE A 139 -6.66 30.32 25.21
CA ILE A 139 -6.14 29.32 26.14
C ILE A 139 -6.77 29.50 27.51
N VAL A 140 -7.41 28.46 28.01
CA VAL A 140 -8.02 28.41 29.34
C VAL A 140 -7.19 27.52 30.25
N CYS A 141 -6.64 28.11 31.31
CA CYS A 141 -5.78 27.42 32.29
C CYS A 141 -6.47 27.10 33.61
N ASN A 142 -7.72 27.52 33.79
CA ASN A 142 -8.46 27.35 35.05
C ASN A 142 -9.80 26.64 34.80
N GLN A 143 -10.16 25.72 35.69
CA GLN A 143 -11.41 24.96 35.58
C GLN A 143 -12.67 25.84 35.69
N ASN A 144 -12.63 26.90 36.52
CA ASN A 144 -13.77 27.81 36.68
C ASN A 144 -14.04 28.58 35.39
N GLU A 145 -12.98 29.09 34.76
CA GLU A 145 -13.05 29.81 33.49
C GLU A 145 -13.52 28.89 32.34
N LEU A 146 -13.15 27.61 32.38
CA LEU A 146 -13.66 26.60 31.43
C LEU A 146 -15.18 26.43 31.53
N ASN A 147 -15.73 26.39 32.75
CA ASN A 147 -17.17 26.26 32.96
C ASN A 147 -17.94 27.52 32.49
N GLU A 148 -17.37 28.71 32.71
CA GLU A 148 -17.97 29.98 32.26
C GLU A 148 -17.98 30.10 30.74
N ARG A 149 -16.87 29.75 30.08
CA ARG A 149 -16.72 29.84 28.62
C ARG A 149 -17.42 28.71 27.86
N ALA A 150 -17.75 27.60 28.52
CA ALA A 150 -18.46 26.48 27.92
C ALA A 150 -19.83 26.85 27.34
N GLU A 151 -20.44 27.95 27.79
CA GLU A 151 -21.75 28.40 27.32
C GLU A 151 -21.71 29.24 26.03
N SER A 152 -20.54 29.78 25.65
CA SER A 152 -20.39 30.73 24.54
C SER A 152 -19.61 30.20 23.33
N ILE A 153 -19.29 28.91 23.31
CA ILE A 153 -18.50 28.29 22.24
C ILE A 153 -19.35 28.11 20.99
N SER A 154 -18.93 28.71 19.88
CA SER A 154 -19.64 28.67 18.60
C SER A 154 -18.77 28.22 17.42
N LYS A 155 -17.46 28.08 17.61
CA LYS A 155 -16.49 27.72 16.57
C LYS A 155 -15.66 26.52 16.98
N ASN A 156 -15.32 25.70 15.99
CA ASN A 156 -14.43 24.55 16.16
C ASN A 156 -12.97 24.98 16.21
N VAL A 157 -12.21 24.32 17.05
CA VAL A 157 -10.75 24.27 16.93
C VAL A 157 -10.39 23.50 15.65
N GLU A 158 -9.29 23.89 15.02
CA GLU A 158 -8.70 23.15 13.90
C GLU A 158 -8.42 21.71 14.31
N THR A 159 -8.99 20.74 13.60
CA THR A 159 -8.84 19.30 13.87
C THR A 159 -7.92 18.67 12.84
N PHE A 160 -7.14 17.68 13.27
CA PHE A 160 -6.23 16.89 12.44
C PHE A 160 -6.69 15.44 12.37
N SER A 161 -6.23 14.69 11.36
CA SER A 161 -6.59 13.28 11.19
C SER A 161 -6.19 12.37 12.35
N VAL A 162 -5.21 12.79 13.15
CA VAL A 162 -4.72 12.07 14.34
C VAL A 162 -5.49 12.42 15.62
N ASP A 163 -6.39 13.40 15.61
CA ASP A 163 -7.11 13.82 16.82
C ASP A 163 -8.19 12.81 17.21
N HIS A 164 -8.16 12.37 18.46
CA HIS A 164 -9.19 11.53 19.06
C HIS A 164 -10.26 12.39 19.73
N ILE A 165 -11.46 12.43 19.14
CA ILE A 165 -12.57 13.27 19.60
C ILE A 165 -13.52 12.47 20.49
N TYR A 166 -13.79 12.99 21.69
CA TYR A 166 -14.79 12.43 22.59
C TYR A 166 -16.20 12.86 22.15
N VAL A 167 -17.01 11.91 21.72
CA VAL A 167 -18.41 12.12 21.32
C VAL A 167 -19.36 11.42 22.29
N HIS A 168 -20.32 12.17 22.85
CA HIS A 168 -21.38 11.57 23.65
C HIS A 168 -22.49 11.00 22.75
N LYS A 169 -22.91 9.75 23.00
CA LYS A 169 -23.81 8.94 22.14
C LYS A 169 -25.18 9.58 21.81
N SER A 170 -25.54 10.70 22.42
CA SER A 170 -26.84 11.39 22.24
C SER A 170 -26.76 12.65 21.37
N ALA A 171 -25.58 13.05 20.89
CA ALA A 171 -25.41 14.28 20.12
C ALA A 171 -25.82 14.08 18.64
N ASN A 172 -27.08 14.38 18.32
CA ASN A 172 -27.59 14.46 16.94
C ASN A 172 -27.26 15.81 16.24
N THR A 173 -26.53 16.70 16.93
CA THR A 173 -26.22 18.07 16.47
C THR A 173 -24.70 18.24 16.40
N GLU A 174 -24.20 18.93 15.37
CA GLU A 174 -22.79 19.34 15.27
C GLU A 174 -22.44 20.26 16.43
N LEU A 175 -21.84 19.70 17.48
CA LEU A 175 -21.36 20.44 18.65
C LEU A 175 -19.97 21.01 18.37
N PRO A 176 -19.62 22.16 18.98
CA PRO A 176 -18.31 22.74 18.80
C PRO A 176 -17.22 21.82 19.39
N ILE A 177 -16.06 21.75 18.74
CA ILE A 177 -14.91 20.95 19.18
C ILE A 177 -13.86 21.85 19.85
N VAL A 178 -13.43 21.49 21.07
CA VAL A 178 -12.30 22.11 21.80
C VAL A 178 -11.12 21.14 21.91
N ALA A 179 -9.92 21.62 22.19
CA ALA A 179 -8.74 20.76 22.35
C ALA A 179 -8.18 20.84 23.77
N LEU A 180 -8.07 19.71 24.46
CA LEU A 180 -7.42 19.57 25.76
C LEU A 180 -5.95 19.19 25.57
N TYR A 181 -5.05 20.05 26.04
CA TYR A 181 -3.61 19.83 26.06
C TYR A 181 -3.13 19.50 27.47
N GLY A 182 -2.31 18.46 27.62
CA GLY A 182 -1.62 18.18 28.88
C GLY A 182 -0.94 16.82 28.89
N ARG A 183 -0.12 16.57 29.93
CA ARG A 183 0.56 15.29 30.12
C ARG A 183 -0.39 14.29 30.77
N ILE A 184 -0.68 13.22 30.04
CA ILE A 184 -1.52 12.13 30.49
C ILE A 184 -0.88 11.46 31.71
N GLY A 185 -1.66 11.28 32.78
CA GLY A 185 -1.20 10.71 34.04
C GLY A 185 -0.93 11.75 35.15
N ASP A 186 -0.79 13.03 34.83
CA ASP A 186 -0.72 14.08 35.85
C ASP A 186 -2.09 14.36 36.50
N LYS A 187 -2.07 14.81 37.75
CA LYS A 187 -3.29 15.17 38.49
C LYS A 187 -4.03 16.34 37.88
N ASP A 188 -3.29 17.34 37.37
CA ASP A 188 -3.89 18.50 36.71
C ASP A 188 -4.65 18.06 35.44
N PHE A 189 -4.05 17.20 34.62
CA PHE A 189 -4.72 16.60 33.47
C PHE A 189 -6.00 15.86 33.87
N ALA A 190 -5.96 15.03 34.91
CA ALA A 190 -7.14 14.32 35.42
C ALA A 190 -8.29 15.27 35.78
N THR A 191 -8.00 16.41 36.43
CA THR A 191 -9.03 17.39 36.78
C THR A 191 -9.68 18.04 35.56
N PHE A 192 -8.89 18.46 34.57
CA PHE A 192 -9.40 19.04 33.32
C PHE A 192 -10.16 18.03 32.47
N TYR A 193 -9.62 16.82 32.33
CA TYR A 193 -10.28 15.73 31.60
C TYR A 193 -11.66 15.43 32.18
N ASN A 194 -11.76 15.30 33.50
CA ASN A 194 -13.05 15.08 34.18
C ASN A 194 -14.01 16.27 34.03
N ALA A 195 -13.50 17.50 33.99
CA ALA A 195 -14.31 18.69 33.72
C ALA A 195 -14.85 18.69 32.28
N CYS A 196 -13.99 18.50 31.28
CA CYS A 196 -14.37 18.40 29.87
C CYS A 196 -15.40 17.28 29.64
N LYS A 197 -15.20 16.10 30.26
CA LYS A 197 -16.14 14.98 30.16
C LYS A 197 -17.50 15.28 30.80
N LYS A 198 -17.54 16.00 31.93
CA LYS A 198 -18.79 16.45 32.56
C LYS A 198 -19.54 17.46 31.68
N ILE A 199 -18.83 18.36 31.00
CA ILE A 199 -19.42 19.35 30.11
C ILE A 199 -19.89 18.71 28.80
N ALA A 200 -19.11 17.79 28.23
CA ALA A 200 -19.47 17.03 27.04
C ALA A 200 -20.71 16.15 27.25
N LYS A 201 -20.89 15.57 28.45
CA LYS A 201 -22.12 14.85 28.83
C LYS A 201 -23.37 15.74 28.92
N LYS A 202 -23.20 17.06 29.01
CA LYS A 202 -24.29 18.05 28.95
C LYS A 202 -24.52 18.57 27.52
N ASP A 203 -23.91 17.93 26.53
CA ASP A 203 -24.00 18.28 25.09
C ASP A 203 -23.67 19.75 24.81
N LYS A 204 -22.66 20.30 25.51
CA LYS A 204 -22.19 21.69 25.31
C LYS A 204 -21.08 21.81 24.27
N PHE A 205 -20.11 20.89 24.31
CA PHE A 205 -19.04 20.78 23.32
C PHE A 205 -18.51 19.35 23.27
N GLN A 206 -17.83 19.01 22.18
CA GLN A 206 -16.97 17.84 22.07
C GLN A 206 -15.52 18.26 22.31
N PHE A 207 -14.65 17.34 22.72
CA PHE A 207 -13.24 17.67 22.93
C PHE A 207 -12.30 16.64 22.33
N ALA A 208 -11.23 17.12 21.72
CA ALA A 208 -10.07 16.34 21.32
C ALA A 208 -9.02 16.36 22.43
N ILE A 209 -8.20 15.30 22.51
CA ILE A 209 -7.07 15.23 23.44
C ILE A 209 -5.78 15.32 22.65
N ARG A 210 -4.87 16.18 23.10
CA ARG A 210 -3.54 16.36 22.52
C ARG A 210 -2.51 16.24 23.61
N TYR A 211 -1.57 15.32 23.46
CA TYR A 211 -0.50 15.16 24.43
C TYR A 211 0.38 16.43 24.45
N PHE A 212 0.68 16.94 25.65
CA PHE A 212 1.59 18.06 25.80
C PHE A 212 2.26 18.07 27.17
N ASP A 213 3.60 18.05 27.22
CA ASP A 213 4.36 18.32 28.44
C ASP A 213 5.06 19.67 28.34
N GLY A 214 4.54 20.68 29.06
CA GLY A 214 5.11 22.03 29.11
C GLY A 214 6.30 22.16 30.08
N ARG A 215 6.69 21.08 30.79
CA ARG A 215 7.92 21.10 31.58
C ARG A 215 9.11 21.10 30.61
N GLU A 216 10.05 22.02 30.77
CA GLU A 216 11.33 21.94 30.07
C GLU A 216 11.92 20.53 30.29
N ASN A 217 12.08 19.78 29.19
CA ASN A 217 12.47 18.38 29.20
C ASN A 217 13.69 18.18 30.11
N LYS A 218 13.53 17.44 31.21
CA LYS A 218 14.68 17.00 32.02
C LYS A 218 15.47 15.88 31.35
N ASP A 219 14.80 15.14 30.45
CA ASP A 219 15.39 14.07 29.64
C ASP A 219 15.65 14.62 28.24
N ASP A 220 16.82 15.24 28.05
CA ASP A 220 17.34 15.73 26.77
C ASP A 220 17.86 14.58 25.87
N THR A 221 17.36 13.37 26.09
CA THR A 221 17.79 12.18 25.35
C THR A 221 16.96 12.03 24.08
N PRO A 222 17.60 11.97 22.90
CA PRO A 222 16.90 11.70 21.66
C PRO A 222 16.32 10.28 21.69
N VAL A 223 15.21 10.09 20.98
CA VAL A 223 14.60 8.76 20.85
C VAL A 223 15.51 7.89 20.00
N ALA A 224 15.99 6.78 20.57
CA ALA A 224 16.66 5.73 19.80
C ALA A 224 15.63 5.06 18.88
N LEU A 225 15.91 5.07 17.58
CA LEU A 225 15.06 4.44 16.57
C LEU A 225 15.44 2.96 16.44
N SER A 226 14.46 2.14 16.10
CA SER A 226 14.62 0.71 15.83
C SER A 226 14.08 0.37 14.44
N GLY A 227 14.24 -0.87 13.99
CA GLY A 227 13.70 -1.31 12.69
C GLY A 227 14.61 -1.05 11.49
N TYR A 228 15.89 -0.75 11.72
CA TYR A 228 16.88 -0.63 10.65
C TYR A 228 17.88 -1.79 10.69
N GLY A 229 18.40 -2.15 9.51
CA GLY A 229 19.53 -3.08 9.36
C GLY A 229 20.85 -2.33 9.22
N VAL A 230 21.95 -2.94 9.69
CA VAL A 230 23.30 -2.41 9.52
C VAL A 230 24.10 -3.41 8.71
N GLU A 231 24.61 -2.98 7.57
CA GLU A 231 25.43 -3.80 6.70
C GLU A 231 26.90 -3.41 6.82
N LEU A 232 27.76 -4.40 7.06
CA LEU A 232 29.21 -4.27 6.93
C LEU A 232 29.66 -4.91 5.62
N SER A 233 29.58 -4.15 4.54
CA SER A 233 29.94 -4.64 3.21
C SER A 233 31.46 -4.74 3.02
N ILE A 234 31.91 -5.90 2.54
CA ILE A 234 33.31 -6.15 2.21
C ILE A 234 33.59 -5.56 0.83
N LYS A 235 34.28 -4.42 0.74
CA LYS A 235 34.55 -3.74 -0.54
C LYS A 235 35.54 -4.48 -1.46
N ASN A 236 36.51 -5.21 -0.90
CA ASN A 236 37.52 -5.95 -1.67
C ASN A 236 37.31 -7.45 -1.53
N THR A 237 36.35 -8.01 -2.26
CA THR A 237 36.16 -9.46 -2.42
C THR A 237 36.97 -10.03 -3.60
N GLU A 238 37.32 -9.18 -4.59
CA GLU A 238 37.85 -9.61 -5.89
C GLU A 238 39.36 -9.92 -5.94
N TYR A 239 40.18 -9.44 -4.99
CA TYR A 239 41.63 -9.64 -5.05
C TYR A 239 42.11 -11.02 -4.57
N LYS A 240 41.20 -11.96 -4.29
CA LYS A 240 41.54 -13.29 -3.78
C LYS A 240 40.82 -14.47 -4.45
N ALA A 241 39.90 -14.23 -5.39
CA ALA A 241 39.31 -15.30 -6.19
C ALA A 241 40.33 -15.74 -7.24
N ILE A 242 41.08 -16.81 -6.95
CA ILE A 242 42.02 -17.41 -7.88
C ILE A 242 41.22 -17.95 -9.07
N ASP A 243 41.53 -17.44 -10.27
CA ASP A 243 41.03 -17.91 -11.56
C ASP A 243 41.55 -19.33 -11.82
N ASP A 244 40.76 -20.34 -11.44
CA ASP A 244 41.06 -21.76 -11.63
C ASP A 244 40.25 -22.35 -12.81
N THR A 245 40.16 -21.63 -13.92
CA THR A 245 39.45 -22.07 -15.14
C THR A 245 40.06 -23.30 -15.85
N ASN A 246 41.02 -24.02 -15.26
CA ASN A 246 41.70 -25.17 -15.91
C ASN A 246 41.98 -26.42 -15.05
N GLN A 247 41.39 -26.59 -13.86
CA GLN A 247 41.53 -27.87 -13.14
C GLN A 247 40.37 -28.83 -13.46
N LYS A 248 40.65 -29.77 -14.37
CA LYS A 248 39.78 -30.93 -14.64
C LYS A 248 39.62 -31.76 -13.37
N LYS A 249 38.45 -32.40 -13.23
CA LYS A 249 38.18 -33.48 -12.28
C LYS A 249 39.23 -34.58 -12.45
N GLU A 250 40.27 -34.57 -11.61
CA GLU A 250 41.02 -35.78 -11.33
C GLU A 250 40.25 -36.55 -10.26
N ASP A 251 40.17 -37.86 -10.47
CA ASP A 251 39.47 -38.80 -9.62
C ASP A 251 39.90 -38.64 -8.15
N VAL A 252 38.92 -38.79 -7.27
CA VAL A 252 39.07 -38.73 -5.81
C VAL A 252 39.96 -39.88 -5.35
N ASP A 253 41.28 -39.68 -5.40
CA ASP A 253 42.20 -40.33 -4.48
C ASP A 253 41.92 -39.79 -3.07
N GLU A 254 42.01 -40.66 -2.06
CA GLU A 254 41.65 -40.45 -0.64
C GLU A 254 42.47 -39.36 0.10
N GLU A 255 43.06 -38.40 -0.61
CA GLU A 255 43.72 -37.23 -0.04
C GLU A 255 42.89 -35.97 -0.32
N SER A 256 41.79 -35.82 0.42
CA SER A 256 41.01 -34.57 0.40
C SER A 256 41.91 -33.35 0.75
N PRO A 257 41.66 -32.18 0.14
CA PRO A 257 42.35 -30.92 0.46
C PRO A 257 42.10 -30.41 1.90
N ALA A 258 41.35 -31.14 2.72
CA ALA A 258 41.05 -30.87 4.13
C ALA A 258 42.26 -31.04 5.09
N ASN A 259 43.47 -31.19 4.55
CA ASN A 259 44.70 -31.63 5.23
C ASN A 259 45.82 -30.56 5.23
N GLN A 260 45.48 -29.28 5.35
CA GLN A 260 46.50 -28.25 5.59
C GLN A 260 46.77 -28.05 7.08
N ASP A 261 48.04 -27.76 7.38
CA ASP A 261 48.52 -27.35 8.70
C ASP A 261 47.85 -26.02 9.07
N ILE A 262 47.08 -26.01 10.16
CA ILE A 262 46.44 -24.77 10.66
C ILE A 262 47.33 -24.23 11.77
N HIS A 263 47.80 -22.99 11.65
CA HIS A 263 48.77 -22.36 12.58
C HIS A 263 50.05 -23.19 12.86
N GLY A 264 50.53 -23.98 11.88
CA GLY A 264 51.72 -24.83 12.05
C GLY A 264 51.48 -26.12 12.86
N LEU A 265 50.21 -26.45 13.15
CA LEU A 265 49.81 -27.71 13.78
C LEU A 265 49.37 -28.73 12.72
N ASN A 266 50.10 -29.83 12.61
CA ASN A 266 49.73 -30.94 11.74
C ASN A 266 48.72 -31.86 12.45
N PHE A 267 47.44 -31.67 12.15
CA PHE A 267 46.35 -32.45 12.75
C PHE A 267 46.40 -33.93 12.39
N ASN A 268 47.08 -34.34 11.31
CA ASN A 268 47.27 -35.75 10.98
C ASN A 268 48.25 -36.44 11.92
N ILE A 269 49.34 -35.76 12.29
CA ILE A 269 50.28 -36.27 13.30
C ILE A 269 49.63 -36.28 14.69
N LEU A 270 48.89 -35.23 15.05
CA LEU A 270 48.20 -35.14 16.35
C LEU A 270 47.13 -36.24 16.49
N ARG A 271 46.37 -36.50 15.42
CA ARG A 271 45.36 -37.57 15.39
C ARG A 271 45.97 -38.97 15.43
N LYS A 272 47.15 -39.17 14.84
CA LYS A 272 47.91 -40.44 14.94
C LYS A 272 48.54 -40.64 16.32
N LYS A 273 48.98 -39.58 17.00
CA LYS A 273 49.61 -39.65 18.33
C LYS A 273 48.61 -39.72 19.49
N HIS A 274 47.44 -39.09 19.34
CA HIS A 274 46.47 -38.92 20.41
C HIS A 274 45.08 -39.42 19.98
N GLU A 275 44.97 -40.73 19.77
CA GLU A 275 43.76 -41.38 19.24
C GLU A 275 42.53 -41.23 20.17
N HIS A 276 42.75 -41.07 21.48
CA HIS A 276 41.72 -40.86 22.50
C HIS A 276 41.14 -39.43 22.51
N LEU A 277 41.83 -38.43 21.94
CA LEU A 277 41.43 -37.01 21.94
C LEU A 277 40.80 -36.59 20.60
N ARG A 278 40.32 -37.56 19.81
CA ARG A 278 39.89 -37.33 18.42
C ARG A 278 38.73 -36.33 18.29
N LYS A 279 37.78 -36.35 19.23
CA LYS A 279 36.64 -35.43 19.27
C LYS A 279 37.09 -34.00 19.61
N GLU A 280 37.96 -33.86 20.60
CA GLU A 280 38.49 -32.58 21.06
C GLU A 280 39.44 -31.96 20.03
N LEU A 281 40.24 -32.76 19.33
CA LEU A 281 41.06 -32.30 18.20
C LEU A 281 40.23 -31.81 17.03
N ASN A 282 39.06 -32.41 16.77
CA ASN A 282 38.14 -31.93 15.75
C ASN A 282 37.49 -30.60 16.17
N GLN A 283 37.09 -30.46 17.44
CA GLN A 283 36.57 -29.20 17.98
C GLN A 283 37.62 -28.08 17.93
N LEU A 284 38.87 -28.38 18.29
CA LEU A 284 40.00 -27.47 18.21
C LEU A 284 40.27 -27.04 16.76
N LYS A 285 40.16 -27.96 15.79
CA LYS A 285 40.31 -27.67 14.36
C LYS A 285 39.23 -26.71 13.85
N VAL A 286 37.97 -26.94 14.25
CA VAL A 286 36.86 -26.04 13.90
C VAL A 286 37.07 -24.66 14.52
N HIS A 287 37.48 -24.59 15.79
CA HIS A 287 37.78 -23.33 16.47
C HIS A 287 38.90 -22.55 15.76
N PHE A 288 39.97 -23.22 15.32
CA PHE A 288 41.03 -22.56 14.57
C PHE A 288 40.63 -22.15 13.15
N ALA A 289 39.78 -22.94 12.50
CA ALA A 289 39.22 -22.58 11.18
C ALA A 289 38.26 -21.38 11.26
N GLU A 290 37.58 -21.19 12.39
CA GLU A 290 36.74 -20.02 12.67
C GLU A 290 37.56 -18.79 13.08
N SER A 291 38.79 -18.98 13.57
CA SER A 291 39.70 -17.88 13.93
C SER A 291 40.54 -17.33 12.76
N GLU A 292 40.53 -17.96 11.59
CA GLU A 292 41.26 -17.45 10.41
C GLU A 292 40.51 -16.28 9.76
N GLU A 293 41.20 -15.15 9.58
CA GLU A 293 40.73 -13.99 8.82
C GLU A 293 40.30 -14.38 7.40
N LEU A 294 39.03 -14.10 7.05
CA LEU A 294 38.41 -14.05 5.70
C LEU A 294 39.29 -14.69 4.60
N THR A 295 39.32 -16.02 4.57
CA THR A 295 40.01 -16.80 3.54
C THR A 295 39.07 -17.04 2.35
N PRO A 296 39.55 -16.90 1.09
CA PRO A 296 38.73 -17.05 -0.10
C PRO A 296 38.33 -18.52 -0.29
N LEU A 297 37.06 -18.76 -0.61
CA LEU A 297 36.56 -20.08 -0.99
C LEU A 297 36.82 -20.36 -2.46
N LYS A 298 37.05 -21.64 -2.80
CA LYS A 298 37.15 -22.09 -4.19
C LYS A 298 35.77 -22.17 -4.83
N GLN A 299 35.70 -22.01 -6.16
CA GLN A 299 34.42 -21.96 -6.88
C GLN A 299 33.55 -23.22 -6.69
N TRP A 300 34.16 -24.40 -6.59
CA TRP A 300 33.42 -25.65 -6.36
C TRP A 300 32.92 -25.80 -4.91
N GLU A 301 33.59 -25.16 -3.93
CA GLU A 301 33.15 -25.16 -2.53
C GLU A 301 31.88 -24.31 -2.34
N VAL A 302 31.64 -23.34 -3.24
CA VAL A 302 30.46 -22.46 -3.20
C VAL A 302 29.21 -23.14 -3.79
N GLN A 303 29.35 -24.13 -4.67
CA GLN A 303 28.21 -24.71 -5.39
C GLN A 303 27.17 -25.37 -4.47
N ASP A 304 27.64 -26.11 -3.47
CA ASP A 304 26.76 -26.83 -2.53
C ASP A 304 26.59 -26.10 -1.19
N ILE A 305 27.14 -24.88 -1.04
CA ILE A 305 27.22 -24.19 0.27
C ILE A 305 25.83 -23.90 0.87
N ALA A 306 24.83 -23.65 0.02
CA ALA A 306 23.45 -23.44 0.45
C ALA A 306 22.86 -24.71 1.08
N LEU A 307 23.10 -25.87 0.46
CA LEU A 307 22.65 -27.17 1.00
C LEU A 307 23.41 -27.53 2.28
N GLN A 308 24.70 -27.20 2.35
CA GLN A 308 25.51 -27.42 3.56
C GLN A 308 25.07 -26.54 4.72
N ALA A 309 24.73 -25.27 4.46
CA ALA A 309 24.18 -24.36 5.46
C ALA A 309 22.83 -24.87 5.97
N GLY A 310 21.93 -25.29 5.07
CA GLY A 310 20.64 -25.88 5.43
C GLY A 310 20.79 -27.16 6.26
N GLN A 311 21.69 -28.07 5.85
CA GLN A 311 21.98 -29.29 6.62
C GLN A 311 22.50 -28.98 8.02
N ARG A 312 23.34 -27.94 8.19
CA ARG A 312 23.84 -27.53 9.50
C ARG A 312 22.71 -27.08 10.42
N VAL A 313 21.78 -26.28 9.91
CA VAL A 313 20.59 -25.83 10.66
C VAL A 313 19.70 -27.01 11.03
N VAL A 314 19.47 -27.95 10.11
CA VAL A 314 18.65 -29.14 10.34
C VAL A 314 19.27 -30.12 11.35
N ASN A 315 20.60 -30.16 11.43
CA ASN A 315 21.32 -31.04 12.36
C ASN A 315 21.30 -30.55 13.83
N GLU A 316 20.81 -29.35 14.10
CA GLU A 316 20.70 -28.83 15.46
C GLU A 316 19.69 -29.64 16.29
N PRO A 317 19.92 -29.80 17.61
CA PRO A 317 19.14 -30.72 18.43
C PRO A 317 17.72 -30.23 18.74
N ASN A 318 17.46 -28.92 18.65
CA ASN A 318 16.16 -28.31 18.91
C ASN A 318 15.88 -27.16 17.95
N ALA A 319 14.58 -26.81 17.82
CA ALA A 319 14.14 -25.74 16.93
C ALA A 319 14.73 -24.37 17.30
N GLU A 320 14.91 -24.10 18.60
CA GLU A 320 15.49 -22.84 19.07
C GLU A 320 16.97 -22.71 18.67
N ALA A 321 17.78 -23.77 18.82
CA ALA A 321 19.16 -23.74 18.32
C ALA A 321 19.19 -23.67 16.80
N ALA A 322 18.26 -24.33 16.09
CA ALA A 322 18.18 -24.21 14.63
C ALA A 322 17.96 -22.75 14.20
N ILE A 323 17.04 -22.03 14.84
CA ILE A 323 16.79 -20.60 14.57
C ILE A 323 18.02 -19.75 14.94
N ASN A 324 18.63 -19.98 16.10
CA ASN A 324 19.83 -19.25 16.52
C ASN A 324 21.01 -19.48 15.57
N THR A 325 21.21 -20.72 15.12
CA THR A 325 22.21 -21.08 14.12
C THR A 325 21.89 -20.42 12.78
N LEU A 326 20.62 -20.38 12.36
CA LEU A 326 20.22 -19.66 11.15
C LEU A 326 20.55 -18.16 11.25
N ILE A 327 20.27 -17.53 12.39
CA ILE A 327 20.60 -16.11 12.66
C ILE A 327 22.11 -15.88 12.61
N ASP A 328 22.92 -16.71 13.27
CA ASP A 328 24.38 -16.58 13.26
C ASP A 328 24.95 -16.78 11.85
N LEU A 329 24.47 -17.80 11.13
CA LEU A 329 24.89 -18.05 9.75
C LEU A 329 24.51 -16.92 8.81
N SER A 330 23.33 -16.31 8.97
CA SER A 330 22.89 -15.19 8.12
C SER A 330 23.62 -13.89 8.44
N GLN A 331 23.85 -13.58 9.73
CA GLN A 331 24.52 -12.34 10.14
C GLN A 331 26.03 -12.38 9.91
N ASN A 332 26.65 -13.54 10.10
CA ASN A 332 28.11 -13.71 10.07
C ASN A 332 28.57 -14.59 8.91
N PHE A 333 27.80 -14.68 7.82
CA PHE A 333 28.05 -15.60 6.71
C PHE A 333 29.52 -15.60 6.20
N PRO A 334 30.16 -14.45 5.90
CA PRO A 334 31.52 -14.45 5.37
C PRO A 334 32.56 -15.08 6.30
N VAL A 335 32.35 -14.98 7.62
CA VAL A 335 33.21 -15.58 8.64
C VAL A 335 32.90 -17.07 8.80
N ARG A 336 31.62 -17.44 8.74
CA ARG A 336 31.16 -18.83 8.91
C ARG A 336 31.34 -19.71 7.67
N ALA A 337 31.54 -19.11 6.49
CA ALA A 337 31.53 -19.81 5.21
C ALA A 337 32.45 -21.05 5.17
N ARG A 338 33.67 -20.96 5.72
CA ARG A 338 34.61 -22.09 5.77
C ARG A 338 34.17 -23.24 6.68
N SER A 339 33.49 -22.92 7.77
CA SER A 339 32.92 -23.88 8.71
C SER A 339 31.73 -24.60 8.05
N ILE A 340 30.95 -23.89 7.22
CA ILE A 340 29.83 -24.46 6.46
C ILE A 340 30.31 -25.50 5.44
N VAL A 341 31.36 -25.20 4.68
CA VAL A 341 31.90 -26.09 3.62
C VAL A 341 32.32 -27.48 4.13
N GLN A 342 32.66 -27.59 5.41
CA GLN A 342 33.04 -28.86 6.03
C GLN A 342 31.83 -29.74 6.40
N THR A 343 30.62 -29.22 6.27
CA THR A 343 29.39 -29.94 6.60
C THR A 343 29.10 -30.99 5.53
N THR A 344 28.94 -32.24 5.95
CA THR A 344 28.56 -33.34 5.07
C THR A 344 27.07 -33.29 4.79
N ILE A 345 26.71 -33.32 3.50
CA ILE A 345 25.31 -33.33 3.05
C ILE A 345 24.81 -34.77 3.03
N ASP A 346 23.66 -35.01 3.67
CA ASP A 346 22.98 -36.30 3.54
C ASP A 346 22.26 -36.37 2.17
N LYS A 347 22.37 -37.53 1.52
CA LYS A 347 21.69 -37.78 0.23
C LYS A 347 20.17 -37.72 0.37
N ALA A 348 19.64 -38.13 1.53
CA ALA A 348 18.20 -38.06 1.80
C ALA A 348 17.72 -36.61 1.86
N TYR A 349 18.45 -35.75 2.57
CA TYR A 349 18.14 -34.32 2.67
C TYR A 349 18.17 -33.63 1.30
N LYS A 350 19.21 -33.90 0.50
CA LYS A 350 19.32 -33.31 -0.85
C LYS A 350 18.13 -33.67 -1.73
N ALA A 351 17.70 -34.93 -1.73
CA ALA A 351 16.55 -35.37 -2.51
C ALA A 351 15.23 -34.72 -2.06
N GLU A 352 15.06 -34.51 -0.75
CA GLU A 352 13.88 -33.81 -0.20
C GLU A 352 13.84 -32.33 -0.61
N VAL A 353 14.99 -31.64 -0.56
CA VAL A 353 15.10 -30.24 -0.99
C VAL A 353 14.80 -30.09 -2.48
N GLU A 354 15.36 -30.95 -3.33
CA GLU A 354 15.10 -30.93 -4.78
C GLU A 354 13.61 -31.16 -5.11
N ALA A 355 12.97 -32.12 -4.43
CA ALA A 355 11.54 -32.38 -4.60
C ALA A 355 10.66 -31.18 -4.16
N ASN A 356 11.02 -30.51 -3.06
CA ASN A 356 10.31 -29.32 -2.60
C ASN A 356 10.48 -28.14 -3.57
N GLN A 357 11.66 -27.95 -4.15
CA GLN A 357 11.92 -26.91 -5.15
C GLN A 357 11.10 -27.13 -6.43
N GLU A 358 11.00 -28.37 -6.91
CA GLU A 358 10.19 -28.69 -8.10
C GLU A 358 8.70 -28.38 -7.85
N ARG A 359 8.16 -28.83 -6.72
CA ARG A 359 6.76 -28.57 -6.35
C ARG A 359 6.46 -27.08 -6.19
N LEU A 360 7.32 -26.34 -5.48
CA LEU A 360 7.13 -24.90 -5.25
C LEU A 360 7.19 -24.09 -6.55
N LYS A 361 8.04 -24.51 -7.50
CA LYS A 361 8.14 -23.88 -8.81
C LYS A 361 6.91 -24.11 -9.67
N GLU A 362 6.36 -25.33 -9.67
CA GLU A 362 5.17 -25.68 -10.44
C GLU A 362 3.89 -25.05 -9.88
N GLU A 363 3.70 -25.08 -8.56
CA GLU A 363 2.46 -24.62 -7.91
C GLU A 363 2.44 -23.10 -7.65
N PHE A 364 3.58 -22.53 -7.24
CA PHE A 364 3.66 -21.14 -6.75
C PHE A 364 4.60 -20.25 -7.56
N GLY A 365 5.31 -20.81 -8.56
CA GLY A 365 6.28 -20.05 -9.35
C GLY A 365 7.56 -19.67 -8.59
N ILE A 366 7.78 -20.22 -7.39
CA ILE A 366 8.94 -19.90 -6.54
C ILE A 366 10.12 -20.75 -6.99
N SER A 367 11.18 -20.10 -7.46
CA SER A 367 12.41 -20.76 -7.92
C SER A 367 13.46 -20.84 -6.81
N ALA A 368 14.50 -21.66 -7.03
CA ALA A 368 15.61 -21.76 -6.09
C ALA A 368 16.34 -20.41 -5.97
N GLY A 369 16.44 -19.89 -4.74
CA GLY A 369 17.03 -18.58 -4.44
C GLY A 369 16.00 -17.46 -4.25
N ASP A 370 14.73 -17.69 -4.58
CA ASP A 370 13.68 -16.72 -4.33
C ASP A 370 13.26 -16.75 -2.85
N ASN A 371 13.04 -15.58 -2.27
CA ASN A 371 12.51 -15.43 -0.92
C ASN A 371 11.02 -15.10 -0.99
N ALA A 372 10.18 -15.94 -0.40
CA ALA A 372 8.75 -15.68 -0.27
C ALA A 372 8.33 -15.85 1.19
N MET A 373 7.66 -14.84 1.75
CA MET A 373 7.14 -14.86 3.11
C MET A 373 5.61 -14.79 3.05
N PHE A 374 4.95 -15.68 3.79
CA PHE A 374 3.50 -15.70 3.87
C PHE A 374 3.06 -15.56 5.31
N ILE A 375 2.14 -14.63 5.57
CA ILE A 375 1.45 -14.52 6.86
C ILE A 375 0.01 -14.93 6.63
N ASN A 376 -0.36 -16.11 7.15
CA ASN A 376 -1.71 -16.64 7.03
C ASN A 376 -2.27 -16.66 5.59
N GLY A 377 -1.39 -16.78 4.59
CA GLY A 377 -1.74 -16.79 3.16
C GLY A 377 -1.48 -15.49 2.40
N ILE A 378 -1.26 -14.39 3.11
CA ILE A 378 -0.91 -13.10 2.52
C ILE A 378 0.56 -13.15 2.13
N ASN A 379 0.85 -13.01 0.84
CA ASN A 379 2.22 -12.91 0.34
C ASN A 379 2.80 -11.54 0.72
N ILE A 380 3.95 -11.56 1.41
CA ILE A 380 4.72 -10.38 1.77
C ILE A 380 6.05 -10.47 1.01
N GLU A 381 6.32 -9.42 0.24
CA GLU A 381 7.57 -9.28 -0.48
C GLU A 381 8.72 -9.14 0.53
N ALA A 382 9.55 -10.18 0.62
CA ALA A 382 10.62 -10.27 1.61
C ALA A 382 11.70 -9.19 1.39
N ASP A 383 11.93 -8.80 0.14
CA ASP A 383 12.98 -7.83 -0.22
C ASP A 383 12.63 -6.40 0.18
N SER A 384 11.33 -6.07 0.26
CA SER A 384 10.84 -4.77 0.71
C SER A 384 10.27 -4.81 2.13
N LEU A 385 10.54 -5.88 2.89
CA LEU A 385 9.97 -6.09 4.22
C LEU A 385 10.40 -4.99 5.19
N ASP A 386 9.45 -4.16 5.57
CA ASP A 386 9.60 -3.19 6.65
C ASP A 386 8.96 -3.76 7.93
N ILE A 387 9.65 -3.66 9.06
CA ILE A 387 9.13 -4.08 10.36
C ILE A 387 7.84 -3.34 10.73
N TYR A 388 7.68 -2.09 10.27
CA TYR A 388 6.47 -1.31 10.49
C TYR A 388 5.29 -1.88 9.69
N GLN A 389 5.51 -2.23 8.42
CA GLN A 389 4.49 -2.89 7.58
C GLN A 389 4.14 -4.28 8.12
N LEU A 390 5.12 -5.02 8.62
CA LEU A 390 4.90 -6.31 9.26
C LEU A 390 4.01 -6.15 10.49
N LEU A 391 4.30 -5.18 11.35
CA LEU A 391 3.49 -4.89 12.53
C LEU A 391 2.04 -4.53 12.14
N ASP A 392 1.85 -3.70 11.11
CA ASP A 392 0.51 -3.31 10.66
C ASP A 392 -0.26 -4.48 10.05
N THR A 393 0.43 -5.37 9.33
CA THR A 393 -0.16 -6.62 8.82
C THR A 393 -0.57 -7.54 9.97
N LEU A 394 0.28 -7.69 10.99
CA LEU A 394 -0.03 -8.50 12.18
C LEU A 394 -1.20 -7.94 12.98
N LYS A 395 -1.32 -6.61 13.11
CA LYS A 395 -2.48 -5.96 13.75
C LYS A 395 -3.77 -6.22 12.97
N ALA A 396 -3.72 -6.09 11.65
CA ALA A 396 -4.88 -6.35 10.80
C ALA A 396 -5.33 -7.81 10.89
N GLU A 397 -4.38 -8.74 10.90
CA GLU A 397 -4.65 -10.17 11.04
C GLU A 397 -5.15 -10.54 12.44
N ASP A 398 -4.61 -9.95 13.51
CA ASP A 398 -5.13 -10.16 14.88
C ASP A 398 -6.58 -9.66 15.01
N LYS A 399 -6.90 -8.50 14.40
CA LYS A 399 -8.27 -8.00 14.36
C LYS A 399 -9.20 -8.97 13.62
N LEU A 400 -8.81 -9.41 12.43
CA LEU A 400 -9.59 -10.35 11.64
C LEU A 400 -9.79 -11.68 12.38
N ALA A 401 -8.72 -12.24 12.95
CA ALA A 401 -8.79 -13.46 13.74
C ALA A 401 -9.67 -13.30 14.99
N GLY A 402 -9.62 -12.13 15.63
CA GLY A 402 -10.49 -11.74 16.73
C GLY A 402 -11.97 -11.70 16.34
N ASP A 403 -12.29 -11.07 15.21
CA ASP A 403 -13.67 -10.98 14.70
C ASP A 403 -14.24 -12.38 14.39
N PHE A 404 -13.46 -13.27 13.78
CA PHE A 404 -13.85 -14.67 13.56
C PHE A 404 -14.01 -15.45 14.87
N PHE A 405 -13.15 -15.18 15.85
CA PHE A 405 -13.24 -15.78 17.17
C PHE A 405 -14.53 -15.38 17.90
N GLU A 406 -14.95 -14.11 17.80
CA GLU A 406 -16.23 -13.65 18.33
C GLU A 406 -17.43 -14.33 17.67
N MET A 407 -17.32 -14.66 16.37
CA MET A 407 -18.33 -15.45 15.64
C MET A 407 -18.31 -16.95 15.98
N GLY A 408 -17.33 -17.41 16.76
CA GLY A 408 -17.20 -18.81 17.19
C GLY A 408 -16.30 -19.68 16.30
N PHE A 409 -15.60 -19.10 15.32
CA PHE A 409 -14.59 -19.79 14.51
C PHE A 409 -13.22 -19.68 15.20
N ARG A 410 -12.42 -20.76 15.19
CA ARG A 410 -11.09 -20.76 15.81
C ARG A 410 -9.99 -20.70 14.76
N LYS A 411 -9.49 -21.84 14.32
CA LYS A 411 -8.46 -21.93 13.26
C LYS A 411 -9.07 -22.25 11.90
N GLU A 412 -10.36 -22.57 11.88
CA GLU A 412 -11.10 -22.98 10.70
C GLU A 412 -11.32 -21.80 9.73
N TYR A 413 -11.22 -20.56 10.20
CA TYR A 413 -11.41 -19.37 9.36
C TYR A 413 -10.41 -19.30 8.21
N LEU A 414 -9.15 -19.70 8.42
CA LEU A 414 -8.14 -19.69 7.35
C LEU A 414 -8.55 -20.62 6.20
N GLY A 415 -9.05 -21.82 6.52
CA GLY A 415 -9.56 -22.74 5.50
C GLY A 415 -10.74 -22.17 4.72
N LEU A 416 -11.64 -21.45 5.40
CA LEU A 416 -12.76 -20.74 4.77
C LEU A 416 -12.28 -19.62 3.85
N LEU A 417 -11.31 -18.81 4.30
CA LEU A 417 -10.72 -17.74 3.51
C LEU A 417 -9.99 -18.27 2.28
N PHE A 418 -9.19 -19.34 2.41
CA PHE A 418 -8.53 -19.98 1.28
C PHE A 418 -9.51 -20.61 0.28
N SER A 419 -10.66 -21.08 0.75
CA SER A 419 -11.71 -21.60 -0.12
C SER A 419 -12.57 -20.52 -0.79
N SER A 420 -12.51 -19.29 -0.27
CA SER A 420 -13.24 -18.17 -0.81
C SER A 420 -12.49 -17.65 -2.04
N ASP A 421 -13.13 -17.75 -3.20
CA ASP A 421 -12.57 -17.19 -4.43
C ASP A 421 -12.69 -15.66 -4.37
N THR A 422 -11.66 -15.03 -3.83
CA THR A 422 -11.51 -13.57 -3.80
C THR A 422 -10.87 -13.03 -5.08
N SER A 423 -10.75 -13.86 -6.13
CA SER A 423 -10.51 -13.36 -7.49
C SER A 423 -11.76 -12.60 -7.98
N GLU A 424 -12.05 -11.48 -7.32
CA GLU A 424 -12.63 -10.33 -8.00
C GLU A 424 -11.60 -9.86 -9.03
N ASP A 425 -11.44 -10.63 -10.11
CA ASP A 425 -11.27 -10.01 -11.42
C ASP A 425 -12.37 -8.96 -11.45
N LYS A 426 -12.02 -7.69 -11.26
CA LYS A 426 -12.95 -6.56 -11.32
C LYS A 426 -13.79 -6.77 -12.57
N SER A 427 -14.95 -7.39 -12.40
CA SER A 427 -15.71 -7.84 -13.54
C SER A 427 -16.24 -6.54 -14.11
N SER A 428 -15.59 -6.06 -15.17
CA SER A 428 -15.96 -4.83 -15.83
C SER A 428 -17.39 -5.05 -16.30
N PHE A 429 -18.33 -4.48 -15.55
CA PHE A 429 -19.74 -4.69 -15.81
C PHE A 429 -20.07 -3.96 -17.10
N ALA A 430 -20.81 -4.64 -17.97
CA ALA A 430 -21.29 -4.05 -19.21
C ALA A 430 -22.72 -3.53 -18.99
N ILE A 431 -22.95 -2.26 -19.33
CA ILE A 431 -24.27 -1.63 -19.25
C ILE A 431 -24.95 -1.71 -20.61
N ASP A 432 -26.24 -2.02 -20.61
CA ASP A 432 -27.04 -1.96 -21.83
C ASP A 432 -27.32 -0.49 -22.21
N VAL A 433 -26.62 -0.05 -23.25
CA VAL A 433 -26.74 1.30 -23.82
C VAL A 433 -27.88 1.45 -24.82
N ARG A 434 -28.60 0.36 -25.18
CA ARG A 434 -29.64 0.41 -26.22
C ARG A 434 -30.85 1.23 -25.81
N GLU A 435 -31.19 1.26 -24.52
CA GLU A 435 -32.26 2.09 -23.96
C GLU A 435 -31.97 3.59 -24.08
N ALA A 436 -30.69 3.99 -24.21
CA ALA A 436 -30.30 5.38 -24.41
C ALA A 436 -30.60 5.89 -25.83
N PHE A 437 -30.96 5.00 -26.76
CA PHE A 437 -31.08 5.25 -28.20
C PHE A 437 -29.88 6.02 -28.78
N PRO A 438 -28.65 5.45 -28.76
CA PRO A 438 -27.47 6.12 -29.28
C PRO A 438 -27.61 6.48 -30.75
N GLU A 439 -27.24 7.71 -31.09
CA GLU A 439 -27.19 8.18 -32.46
C GLU A 439 -25.91 7.70 -33.13
N TYR A 440 -26.03 6.71 -34.02
CA TYR A 440 -24.89 6.13 -34.70
C TYR A 440 -24.42 7.00 -35.86
N ILE A 441 -23.13 7.35 -35.86
CA ILE A 441 -22.48 8.14 -36.90
C ILE A 441 -22.22 7.29 -38.15
N ASN A 442 -21.82 6.03 -37.94
CA ASN A 442 -21.40 5.10 -38.98
C ASN A 442 -22.04 3.72 -38.85
N ASN A 443 -21.98 2.97 -39.95
CA ASN A 443 -22.45 1.60 -40.05
C ASN A 443 -21.46 0.74 -40.83
N LEU A 444 -20.67 -0.07 -40.10
CA LEU A 444 -19.62 -0.91 -40.66
C LEU A 444 -20.11 -1.92 -41.71
N ASP A 445 -21.35 -2.40 -41.62
CA ASP A 445 -21.91 -3.39 -42.55
C ASP A 445 -22.44 -2.76 -43.85
N LYS A 446 -22.86 -1.49 -43.82
CA LYS A 446 -23.60 -0.84 -44.93
C LYS A 446 -22.83 0.25 -45.64
N ASP A 447 -21.98 0.99 -44.93
CA ASP A 447 -21.36 2.20 -45.47
C ASP A 447 -20.30 1.86 -46.53
N PRO A 448 -20.20 2.65 -47.62
CA PRO A 448 -19.28 2.37 -48.72
C PRO A 448 -17.81 2.44 -48.30
N GLU A 449 -17.49 3.21 -47.26
CA GLU A 449 -16.13 3.41 -46.74
C GLU A 449 -15.50 2.12 -46.21
N TYR A 450 -16.31 1.22 -45.62
CA TYR A 450 -15.83 -0.02 -45.02
C TYR A 450 -15.89 -1.24 -45.96
N LYS A 451 -16.45 -1.11 -47.18
CA LYS A 451 -16.61 -2.24 -48.13
C LYS A 451 -15.30 -2.95 -48.52
N ARG A 452 -14.16 -2.26 -48.41
CA ARG A 452 -12.84 -2.85 -48.68
C ARG A 452 -12.42 -3.85 -47.60
N MET A 453 -12.99 -3.76 -46.41
CA MET A 453 -12.71 -4.67 -45.31
C MET A 453 -13.53 -5.96 -45.50
N GLY A 454 -12.96 -7.08 -45.07
CA GLY A 454 -13.69 -8.35 -45.10
C GLY A 454 -14.82 -8.37 -44.06
N ASN A 455 -15.91 -9.08 -44.37
CA ASN A 455 -17.11 -9.16 -43.53
C ASN A 455 -17.28 -10.52 -42.83
N SER A 456 -16.25 -11.36 -42.81
CA SER A 456 -16.26 -12.66 -42.12
C SER A 456 -15.65 -12.53 -40.73
N ILE A 457 -16.34 -13.09 -39.75
CA ILE A 457 -15.90 -13.20 -38.36
C ILE A 457 -14.67 -14.09 -38.23
N LYS A 458 -14.45 -15.02 -39.18
CA LYS A 458 -13.24 -15.87 -39.23
C LYS A 458 -11.95 -15.07 -39.34
N LEU A 459 -12.01 -13.81 -39.79
CA LEU A 459 -10.87 -12.90 -39.84
C LEU A 459 -10.32 -12.57 -38.44
N LEU A 460 -11.10 -12.77 -37.37
CA LEU A 460 -10.62 -12.67 -35.99
C LEU A 460 -9.52 -13.71 -35.67
N LEU A 461 -9.52 -14.86 -36.34
CA LEU A 461 -8.55 -15.94 -36.10
C LEU A 461 -7.24 -15.77 -36.88
N GLN A 462 -7.18 -14.84 -37.84
CA GLN A 462 -5.94 -14.60 -38.57
C GLN A 462 -4.88 -13.98 -37.65
N PRO A 463 -3.59 -14.26 -37.83
CA PRO A 463 -2.56 -13.58 -37.07
C PRO A 463 -2.57 -12.07 -37.40
N TYR A 464 -2.50 -11.23 -36.39
CA TYR A 464 -2.45 -9.77 -36.51
C TYR A 464 -1.55 -9.22 -35.41
N TYR A 465 -0.92 -8.06 -35.63
CA TYR A 465 -0.01 -7.49 -34.65
C TYR A 465 -0.74 -7.19 -33.33
N PRO A 466 -0.13 -7.48 -32.17
CA PRO A 466 -0.67 -7.11 -30.87
C PRO A 466 -0.99 -5.60 -30.81
N ASN A 467 -2.05 -5.24 -30.06
CA ASN A 467 -2.54 -3.86 -29.88
C ASN A 467 -3.00 -3.13 -31.17
N MET A 468 -3.14 -3.84 -32.30
CA MET A 468 -3.74 -3.28 -33.50
C MET A 468 -5.17 -3.77 -33.70
N ILE A 469 -6.07 -2.85 -34.04
CA ILE A 469 -7.47 -3.15 -34.32
C ILE A 469 -7.58 -3.81 -35.71
N ARG A 470 -8.29 -4.94 -35.77
CA ARG A 470 -8.47 -5.73 -36.99
C ARG A 470 -9.51 -5.07 -37.92
N PRO A 471 -9.19 -4.84 -39.21
CA PRO A 471 -10.11 -4.20 -40.15
C PRO A 471 -11.20 -5.17 -40.62
N ILE A 472 -12.28 -5.29 -39.83
CA ILE A 472 -13.42 -6.15 -40.12
C ILE A 472 -14.66 -5.25 -40.27
N ALA A 473 -15.36 -5.35 -41.40
CA ALA A 473 -16.61 -4.64 -41.66
C ALA A 473 -17.80 -5.34 -40.99
N ARG A 474 -17.72 -5.56 -39.68
CA ARG A 474 -18.79 -6.12 -38.84
C ARG A 474 -18.86 -5.38 -37.52
N ASN A 475 -20.07 -5.19 -36.99
CA ASN A 475 -20.27 -4.53 -35.70
C ASN A 475 -19.87 -5.40 -34.49
N LEU A 476 -18.56 -5.49 -34.23
CA LEU A 476 -17.99 -6.21 -33.07
C LEU A 476 -17.76 -5.28 -31.87
N TYR A 477 -17.42 -4.03 -32.15
CA TYR A 477 -17.11 -3.02 -31.14
C TYR A 477 -17.98 -1.80 -31.36
N THR A 478 -18.80 -1.47 -30.37
CA THR A 478 -19.65 -0.26 -30.35
C THR A 478 -19.14 0.69 -29.27
N LEU A 479 -18.62 1.84 -29.70
CA LEU A 479 -18.21 2.96 -28.85
C LEU A 479 -19.40 3.91 -28.67
N VAL A 480 -19.85 4.14 -27.44
CA VAL A 480 -20.91 5.09 -27.13
C VAL A 480 -20.36 6.22 -26.26
N LEU A 481 -20.57 7.46 -26.69
CA LEU A 481 -20.17 8.66 -25.96
C LEU A 481 -21.41 9.38 -25.41
N VAL A 482 -21.47 9.55 -24.10
CA VAL A 482 -22.49 10.36 -23.41
C VAL A 482 -21.90 11.72 -23.13
N VAL A 483 -22.40 12.75 -23.81
CA VAL A 483 -21.77 14.07 -23.83
C VAL A 483 -22.79 15.20 -23.75
N ASN A 484 -22.47 16.20 -22.94
CA ASN A 484 -23.10 17.53 -22.96
C ASN A 484 -22.21 18.54 -23.74
N PRO A 485 -22.65 19.10 -24.88
CA PRO A 485 -21.86 20.00 -25.70
C PRO A 485 -21.54 21.36 -25.06
N GLU A 486 -22.15 21.72 -23.93
CA GLU A 486 -21.83 22.94 -23.18
C GLU A 486 -20.38 22.96 -22.67
N HIS A 487 -19.89 21.81 -22.20
CA HIS A 487 -18.54 21.70 -21.64
C HIS A 487 -17.49 21.54 -22.74
N VAL A 488 -16.34 22.23 -22.57
CA VAL A 488 -15.22 22.18 -23.53
C VAL A 488 -14.67 20.75 -23.69
N ASN A 489 -14.48 20.03 -22.58
CA ASN A 489 -13.93 18.66 -22.57
C ASN A 489 -14.78 17.70 -23.43
N HIS A 490 -16.10 17.86 -23.41
CA HIS A 490 -17.02 17.00 -24.16
C HIS A 490 -16.96 17.27 -25.66
N ARG A 491 -16.69 18.52 -26.05
CA ARG A 491 -16.51 18.90 -27.46
C ARG A 491 -15.22 18.32 -28.04
N VAL A 492 -14.18 18.17 -27.21
CA VAL A 492 -12.96 17.44 -27.59
C VAL A 492 -13.28 15.96 -27.88
N LEU A 493 -14.12 15.31 -27.06
CA LEU A 493 -14.55 13.93 -27.32
C LEU A 493 -15.30 13.79 -28.65
N LEU A 494 -16.15 14.75 -29.00
CA LEU A 494 -16.85 14.78 -30.29
C LEU A 494 -15.89 14.94 -31.49
N LYS A 495 -14.82 15.74 -31.34
CA LYS A 495 -13.76 15.85 -32.34
C LYS A 495 -13.03 14.51 -32.53
N ILE A 496 -12.70 13.82 -31.44
CA ILE A 496 -12.06 12.49 -31.46
C ILE A 496 -12.97 11.46 -32.13
N ALA A 497 -14.26 11.45 -31.79
CA ALA A 497 -15.25 10.58 -32.43
C ALA A 497 -15.30 10.78 -33.95
N HIS A 498 -15.23 12.02 -34.43
CA HIS A 498 -15.14 12.31 -35.86
C HIS A 498 -13.80 11.91 -36.47
N SER A 499 -12.70 12.05 -35.73
CA SER A 499 -11.37 11.58 -36.14
C SER A 499 -11.36 10.07 -36.39
N PHE A 500 -11.94 9.28 -35.48
CA PHE A 500 -12.08 7.83 -35.62
C PHE A 500 -12.87 7.42 -36.86
N TYR A 501 -13.96 8.15 -37.15
CA TYR A 501 -14.71 7.96 -38.39
C TYR A 501 -13.84 8.28 -39.62
N SER A 502 -13.18 9.44 -39.63
CA SER A 502 -12.37 9.92 -40.76
C SER A 502 -11.18 9.02 -41.06
N HIS A 503 -10.59 8.39 -40.03
CA HIS A 503 -9.53 7.40 -40.15
C HIS A 503 -10.02 5.98 -40.45
N GLN A 504 -11.33 5.78 -40.64
CA GLN A 504 -11.93 4.50 -40.98
C GLN A 504 -11.64 3.39 -39.96
N ILE A 505 -11.59 3.74 -38.67
CA ILE A 505 -11.42 2.75 -37.61
C ILE A 505 -12.64 1.82 -37.59
N PRO A 506 -12.48 0.48 -37.53
CA PRO A 506 -13.57 -0.49 -37.63
C PRO A 506 -14.35 -0.62 -36.30
N ILE A 507 -14.87 0.50 -35.82
CA ILE A 507 -15.68 0.62 -34.59
C ILE A 507 -16.95 1.38 -34.95
N ARG A 508 -18.07 0.95 -34.40
CA ARG A 508 -19.34 1.66 -34.53
C ARG A 508 -19.44 2.74 -33.47
N ILE A 509 -19.58 4.00 -33.88
CA ILE A 509 -19.56 5.16 -32.98
C ILE A 509 -20.99 5.68 -32.80
N GLY A 510 -21.44 5.75 -31.56
CA GLY A 510 -22.73 6.28 -31.14
C GLY A 510 -22.58 7.48 -30.20
N ILE A 511 -23.44 8.48 -30.35
CA ILE A 511 -23.50 9.64 -29.45
C ILE A 511 -24.84 9.62 -28.70
N VAL A 512 -24.79 9.89 -27.41
CA VAL A 512 -25.94 10.12 -26.55
C VAL A 512 -25.82 11.54 -25.97
N TRP A 513 -26.81 12.38 -26.24
CA TRP A 513 -26.83 13.76 -25.78
C TRP A 513 -27.33 13.84 -24.34
N ASP A 514 -26.50 14.34 -23.43
CA ASP A 514 -26.90 14.70 -22.06
C ASP A 514 -27.28 16.18 -22.04
N VAL A 515 -28.53 16.46 -22.40
CA VAL A 515 -29.08 17.82 -22.47
C VAL A 515 -30.35 17.91 -21.65
N SER A 516 -30.64 19.11 -21.15
CA SER A 516 -31.87 19.38 -20.41
C SER A 516 -33.13 19.09 -21.24
N ASN A 517 -34.11 18.47 -20.60
CA ASN A 517 -35.42 18.13 -21.16
C ASN A 517 -36.56 18.96 -20.53
N GLU A 518 -36.23 20.09 -19.88
CA GLU A 518 -37.25 20.99 -19.33
C GLU A 518 -37.95 21.77 -20.46
N GLU A 519 -39.28 21.86 -20.40
CA GLU A 519 -40.11 22.54 -21.43
C GLU A 519 -39.82 24.05 -21.53
N THR A 520 -39.20 24.63 -20.50
CA THR A 520 -38.78 26.03 -20.41
C THR A 520 -37.48 26.32 -21.18
N GLU A 521 -36.68 25.29 -21.46
CA GLU A 521 -35.39 25.41 -22.11
C GLU A 521 -35.47 24.99 -23.59
N ASN A 522 -35.20 25.94 -24.49
CA ASN A 522 -35.24 25.74 -25.94
C ASN A 522 -33.93 26.18 -26.59
N GLY A 523 -33.76 25.89 -27.89
CA GLY A 523 -32.58 26.29 -28.66
C GLY A 523 -32.38 27.80 -28.84
N MET A 524 -33.29 28.61 -28.29
CA MET A 524 -33.19 30.07 -28.18
C MET A 524 -32.55 30.53 -26.86
N ASN A 525 -32.64 29.71 -25.81
CA ASN A 525 -32.24 30.10 -24.45
C ASN A 525 -31.06 29.27 -23.92
N ASN A 526 -30.92 28.02 -24.36
CA ASN A 526 -29.87 27.11 -23.90
C ASN A 526 -28.93 26.72 -25.07
N ALA A 527 -27.63 26.90 -24.88
CA ALA A 527 -26.61 26.64 -25.90
C ALA A 527 -26.45 25.15 -26.24
N ALA A 528 -26.59 24.25 -25.25
CA ALA A 528 -26.52 22.81 -25.47
C ALA A 528 -27.71 22.29 -26.29
N VAL A 529 -28.91 22.80 -25.99
CA VAL A 529 -30.11 22.52 -26.78
C VAL A 529 -29.97 23.07 -28.20
N ALA A 530 -29.49 24.30 -28.34
CA ALA A 530 -29.25 24.90 -29.65
C ALA A 530 -28.29 24.05 -30.50
N PHE A 531 -27.24 23.51 -29.88
CA PHE A 531 -26.32 22.61 -30.56
C PHE A 531 -26.98 21.32 -31.06
N VAL A 532 -27.77 20.66 -30.23
CA VAL A 532 -28.45 19.41 -30.61
C VAL A 532 -29.46 19.68 -31.73
N ASN A 533 -30.21 20.78 -31.66
CA ASN A 533 -31.15 21.17 -32.73
C ASN A 533 -30.41 21.45 -34.05
N PHE A 534 -29.27 22.16 -33.98
CA PHE A 534 -28.39 22.37 -35.13
C PHE A 534 -27.89 21.05 -35.73
N TYR A 535 -27.44 20.11 -34.89
CA TYR A 535 -26.98 18.79 -35.31
C TYR A 535 -28.11 17.99 -35.98
N ASN A 536 -29.30 17.95 -35.36
CA ASN A 536 -30.47 17.25 -35.87
C ASN A 536 -30.93 17.79 -37.23
N TYR A 537 -30.90 19.11 -37.43
CA TYR A 537 -31.18 19.74 -38.72
C TYR A 537 -30.09 19.43 -39.77
N ALA A 538 -28.82 19.56 -39.39
CA ALA A 538 -27.71 19.23 -40.30
C ALA A 538 -27.75 17.75 -40.72
N LYS A 539 -28.23 16.87 -39.83
CA LYS A 539 -28.44 15.45 -40.07
C LYS A 539 -29.63 15.16 -40.98
N SER A 540 -30.72 15.92 -40.95
CA SER A 540 -31.84 15.73 -41.88
C SER A 540 -31.49 16.14 -43.31
N GLU A 541 -30.67 17.18 -43.46
CA GLU A 541 -30.21 17.67 -44.77
C GLU A 541 -29.06 16.85 -45.37
N LYS A 542 -28.22 16.23 -44.53
CA LYS A 542 -27.00 15.51 -44.93
C LYS A 542 -26.89 14.13 -44.29
N THR A 543 -25.68 13.62 -44.11
CA THR A 543 -25.41 12.37 -43.36
C THR A 543 -24.99 12.69 -41.92
N PRO A 544 -25.22 11.79 -40.95
CA PRO A 544 -24.81 11.99 -39.55
C PRO A 544 -23.32 12.35 -39.38
N ALA A 545 -22.44 11.72 -40.15
CA ALA A 545 -21.00 12.00 -40.14
C ALA A 545 -20.66 13.39 -40.69
N GLN A 546 -21.35 13.83 -41.75
CA GLN A 546 -21.16 15.18 -42.30
C GLN A 546 -21.75 16.26 -41.39
N ALA A 547 -22.85 15.97 -40.70
CA ALA A 547 -23.43 16.84 -39.68
C ALA A 547 -22.41 17.07 -38.54
N LEU A 548 -21.77 16.00 -38.05
CA LEU A 548 -20.74 16.10 -37.04
C LEU A 548 -19.50 16.89 -37.52
N ASN A 549 -19.12 16.77 -38.80
CA ASN A 549 -18.05 17.59 -39.38
C ASN A 549 -18.40 19.09 -39.35
N LEU A 550 -19.65 19.45 -39.69
CA LEU A 550 -20.11 20.85 -39.58
C LEU A 550 -20.07 21.35 -38.13
N CYS A 551 -20.46 20.51 -37.17
CA CYS A 551 -20.32 20.81 -35.75
C CYS A 551 -18.86 21.04 -35.35
N ASN A 552 -17.93 20.22 -35.84
CA ASN A 552 -16.50 20.40 -35.56
C ASN A 552 -15.95 21.71 -36.13
N LYS A 553 -16.36 22.09 -37.35
CA LYS A 553 -16.03 23.42 -37.92
C LYS A 553 -16.57 24.57 -37.08
N MET A 554 -17.72 24.38 -36.44
CA MET A 554 -18.26 25.37 -35.51
C MET A 554 -17.41 25.44 -34.24
N PHE A 555 -17.01 24.29 -33.69
CA PHE A 555 -16.11 24.24 -32.55
C PHE A 555 -14.75 24.88 -32.86
N ASP A 556 -14.16 24.67 -34.04
CA ASP A 556 -12.90 25.30 -34.43
C ASP A 556 -12.96 26.84 -34.45
N LEU A 557 -14.14 27.42 -34.70
CA LEU A 557 -14.35 28.86 -34.67
C LEU A 557 -14.74 29.39 -33.27
N PHE A 558 -15.46 28.58 -32.49
CA PHE A 558 -16.09 28.99 -31.24
C PHE A 558 -15.90 27.93 -30.12
N MET A 559 -14.64 27.56 -29.83
CA MET A 559 -14.31 26.62 -28.75
C MET A 559 -14.63 27.21 -27.37
N GLU A 560 -14.29 28.45 -27.07
CA GLU A 560 -14.53 29.03 -25.74
C GLU A 560 -15.82 29.87 -25.72
N ASP A 561 -16.10 30.62 -26.79
CA ASP A 561 -17.28 31.49 -26.93
C ASP A 561 -18.54 30.75 -27.42
N PHE A 562 -18.93 29.70 -26.70
CA PHE A 562 -20.06 28.84 -27.07
C PHE A 562 -21.41 29.43 -26.62
N THR A 563 -21.90 30.43 -27.35
CA THR A 563 -23.18 31.11 -27.05
C THR A 563 -24.25 30.81 -28.10
N VAL A 564 -25.52 30.89 -27.70
CA VAL A 564 -26.68 30.68 -28.60
C VAL A 564 -26.62 31.59 -29.83
N GLN A 565 -26.22 32.86 -29.64
CA GLN A 565 -26.11 33.84 -30.74
C GLN A 565 -25.05 33.43 -31.77
N ASN A 566 -23.91 32.90 -31.33
CA ASN A 566 -22.86 32.43 -32.23
C ASN A 566 -23.32 31.21 -33.02
N ILE A 567 -24.05 30.28 -32.39
CA ILE A 567 -24.64 29.11 -33.05
C ILE A 567 -25.65 29.55 -34.13
N HIS A 568 -26.53 30.50 -33.81
CA HIS A 568 -27.51 31.05 -34.76
C HIS A 568 -26.85 31.78 -35.94
N ASN A 569 -25.79 32.55 -35.67
CA ASN A 569 -25.03 33.25 -36.72
C ASN A 569 -24.31 32.25 -37.64
N PHE A 570 -23.73 31.19 -37.07
CA PHE A 570 -23.11 30.11 -37.83
C PHE A 570 -24.15 29.36 -38.67
N PHE A 571 -25.32 29.05 -38.09
CA PHE A 571 -26.43 28.41 -38.80
C PHE A 571 -26.87 29.23 -40.02
N LYS A 572 -27.15 30.53 -39.83
CA LYS A 572 -27.53 31.44 -40.93
C LYS A 572 -26.49 31.56 -42.05
N LYS A 573 -25.21 31.34 -41.74
CA LYS A 573 -24.13 31.36 -42.75
C LYS A 573 -24.21 30.16 -43.69
N TYR A 574 -24.56 28.99 -43.17
CA TYR A 574 -24.63 27.74 -43.94
C TYR A 574 -26.03 27.46 -44.51
N PHE A 575 -27.09 27.87 -43.82
CA PHE A 575 -28.47 27.66 -44.19
C PHE A 575 -29.19 29.01 -44.18
N LYS A 576 -29.21 29.68 -45.35
CA LYS A 576 -29.76 31.04 -45.50
C LYS A 576 -31.28 31.07 -45.68
N ASP A 577 -31.85 29.94 -46.09
CA ASP A 577 -33.24 29.85 -46.55
C ASP A 577 -34.22 29.40 -45.46
N VAL A 578 -33.75 29.21 -44.22
CA VAL A 578 -34.54 28.67 -43.09
C VAL A 578 -34.59 29.65 -41.93
N GLU A 579 -35.78 29.83 -41.37
CA GLU A 579 -35.99 30.67 -40.20
C GLU A 579 -35.45 30.00 -38.92
N ILE A 580 -34.79 30.79 -38.07
CA ILE A 580 -34.22 30.29 -36.80
C ILE A 580 -35.34 29.73 -35.89
N SER A 581 -36.51 30.36 -35.90
CA SER A 581 -37.67 29.94 -35.09
C SER A 581 -38.15 28.52 -35.41
N GLU A 582 -38.04 28.08 -36.67
CA GLU A 582 -38.48 26.74 -37.09
C GLU A 582 -37.58 25.63 -36.55
N VAL A 583 -36.28 25.90 -36.41
CA VAL A 583 -35.30 24.90 -35.96
C VAL A 583 -35.04 24.97 -34.45
N PHE A 584 -34.97 26.18 -33.89
CA PHE A 584 -34.60 26.41 -32.48
C PHE A 584 -35.80 26.68 -31.55
N GLY A 585 -37.01 26.72 -32.10
CA GLY A 585 -38.25 26.97 -31.37
C GLY A 585 -38.67 25.86 -30.39
N GLN A 586 -39.66 26.16 -29.56
CA GLN A 586 -40.21 25.24 -28.55
C GLN A 586 -40.91 24.03 -29.19
N ASP A 587 -41.70 24.27 -30.24
CA ASP A 587 -42.44 23.22 -30.99
C ASP A 587 -41.64 22.66 -32.18
N SER A 588 -40.32 22.83 -32.19
CA SER A 588 -39.47 22.35 -33.28
C SER A 588 -39.39 20.82 -33.30
N ASP A 589 -39.57 20.23 -34.49
CA ASP A 589 -39.37 18.80 -34.75
C ASP A 589 -37.93 18.34 -34.45
N TYR A 590 -36.97 19.26 -34.35
CA TYR A 590 -35.56 19.00 -34.12
C TYR A 590 -35.17 18.89 -32.63
N ASN A 591 -36.13 18.98 -31.72
CA ASN A 591 -35.94 18.73 -30.27
C ASN A 591 -35.86 17.23 -29.91
N GLN A 592 -35.83 16.33 -30.90
CA GLN A 592 -35.75 14.88 -30.69
C GLN A 592 -34.42 14.45 -30.04
N GLY A 593 -34.47 13.43 -29.18
CA GLY A 593 -33.29 12.86 -28.50
C GLY A 593 -32.89 13.53 -27.18
N ARG A 594 -33.51 14.66 -26.80
CA ARG A 594 -33.24 15.38 -25.54
C ARG A 594 -33.68 14.61 -24.28
N ALA A 595 -34.85 13.96 -24.34
CA ALA A 595 -35.44 13.29 -23.18
C ALA A 595 -34.74 11.99 -22.79
N THR A 596 -34.25 11.23 -23.77
CA THR A 596 -33.80 9.85 -23.57
C THR A 596 -32.42 9.76 -22.95
N GLY A 597 -31.47 10.58 -23.40
CA GLY A 597 -30.07 10.52 -22.93
C GLY A 597 -29.93 10.84 -21.44
N ARG A 598 -30.47 11.97 -21.00
CA ARG A 598 -30.40 12.40 -19.59
C ARG A 598 -31.23 11.51 -18.65
N SER A 599 -32.39 11.01 -19.11
CA SER A 599 -33.19 10.05 -18.35
C SER A 599 -32.47 8.72 -18.17
N TRP A 600 -31.84 8.21 -19.24
CA TRP A 600 -31.04 7.00 -19.19
C TRP A 600 -29.83 7.15 -18.29
N LEU A 601 -29.10 8.27 -18.33
CA LEU A 601 -27.93 8.52 -17.48
C LEU A 601 -28.30 8.52 -15.99
N LYS A 602 -29.45 9.12 -15.63
CA LYS A 602 -29.99 9.05 -14.27
C LYS A 602 -30.41 7.64 -13.87
N LYS A 603 -31.05 6.89 -14.77
CA LYS A 603 -31.50 5.51 -14.52
C LYS A 603 -30.34 4.52 -14.39
N SER A 604 -29.26 4.74 -15.14
CA SER A 604 -28.09 3.85 -15.16
C SER A 604 -27.20 4.01 -13.93
N GLY A 605 -27.35 5.10 -13.16
CA GLY A 605 -26.58 5.33 -11.94
C GLY A 605 -25.11 5.66 -12.18
N LEU A 606 -24.74 5.99 -13.43
CA LEU A 606 -23.36 6.26 -13.85
C LEU A 606 -22.80 7.58 -13.31
N GLY A 607 -23.62 8.42 -12.68
CA GLY A 607 -23.24 9.76 -12.25
C GLY A 607 -23.35 10.79 -13.37
N GLU A 608 -22.40 11.72 -13.44
CA GLU A 608 -22.42 12.86 -14.38
C GLU A 608 -21.67 12.55 -15.69
N SER A 609 -21.99 13.29 -16.75
CA SER A 609 -21.27 13.21 -18.03
C SER A 609 -19.92 13.96 -17.94
N PRO A 610 -18.86 13.53 -18.66
CA PRO A 610 -18.87 12.64 -19.81
C PRO A 610 -18.65 11.18 -19.44
N LYS A 611 -19.31 10.26 -20.17
CA LYS A 611 -19.03 8.82 -20.09
C LYS A 611 -18.77 8.25 -21.47
N VAL A 612 -17.70 7.49 -21.61
CA VAL A 612 -17.36 6.75 -22.84
C VAL A 612 -17.40 5.27 -22.53
N MET A 613 -18.06 4.51 -23.39
CA MET A 613 -18.27 3.08 -23.20
C MET A 613 -17.92 2.29 -24.45
N LEU A 614 -17.27 1.14 -24.29
CA LEU A 614 -17.05 0.18 -25.37
C LEU A 614 -17.81 -1.12 -25.08
N ASN A 615 -18.77 -1.47 -25.94
CA ASN A 615 -19.64 -2.64 -25.74
C ASN A 615 -20.34 -2.66 -24.36
N GLY A 616 -20.62 -1.47 -23.80
CA GLY A 616 -21.23 -1.28 -22.49
C GLY A 616 -20.24 -1.18 -21.32
N VAL A 617 -18.95 -1.49 -21.51
CA VAL A 617 -17.92 -1.30 -20.48
C VAL A 617 -17.52 0.17 -20.41
N VAL A 618 -17.62 0.76 -19.22
CA VAL A 618 -17.38 2.20 -18.98
C VAL A 618 -15.89 2.45 -18.78
N PHE A 619 -15.35 3.46 -19.44
CA PHE A 619 -13.97 3.89 -19.25
C PHE A 619 -13.81 4.72 -17.97
N GLU A 620 -12.64 4.61 -17.34
CA GLU A 620 -12.29 5.45 -16.18
C GLU A 620 -12.17 6.91 -16.58
N GLU A 621 -12.62 7.84 -15.72
CA GLU A 621 -12.61 9.28 -16.03
C GLU A 621 -11.20 9.83 -16.32
N THR A 622 -10.18 9.26 -15.68
CA THR A 622 -8.76 9.57 -15.88
C THR A 622 -8.26 9.27 -17.29
N SER A 623 -8.95 8.36 -18.00
CA SER A 623 -8.63 7.92 -19.36
C SER A 623 -9.35 8.73 -20.44
N LEU A 624 -10.25 9.65 -20.06
CA LEU A 624 -11.06 10.46 -20.98
C LEU A 624 -10.35 11.72 -21.51
N SER A 625 -9.02 11.83 -21.35
CA SER A 625 -8.24 12.91 -21.96
C SER A 625 -7.91 12.60 -23.42
N ALA A 626 -7.71 13.64 -24.24
CA ALA A 626 -7.51 13.48 -25.69
C ALA A 626 -6.40 12.49 -26.07
N ASP A 627 -5.29 12.50 -25.34
CA ASP A 627 -4.14 11.64 -25.62
C ASP A 627 -4.30 10.20 -25.09
N LYS A 628 -5.22 9.96 -24.15
CA LYS A 628 -5.37 8.67 -23.45
C LYS A 628 -6.53 7.82 -23.95
N ILE A 629 -7.53 8.43 -24.59
CA ILE A 629 -8.72 7.70 -25.07
C ILE A 629 -8.35 6.64 -26.10
N GLU A 630 -7.41 6.94 -27.00
CA GLU A 630 -6.96 5.99 -28.02
C GLU A 630 -6.29 4.76 -27.40
N GLU A 631 -5.46 4.99 -26.37
CA GLU A 631 -4.81 3.92 -25.61
C GLU A 631 -5.84 3.09 -24.83
N ALA A 632 -6.75 3.75 -24.11
CA ALA A 632 -7.83 3.09 -23.38
C ALA A 632 -8.72 2.23 -24.30
N LEU A 633 -9.05 2.76 -25.48
CA LEU A 633 -9.80 2.04 -26.50
C LEU A 633 -9.06 0.80 -27.00
N SER A 634 -7.77 0.93 -27.31
CA SER A 634 -6.95 -0.19 -27.78
C SER A 634 -6.81 -1.28 -26.71
N ASN A 635 -6.61 -0.88 -25.45
CA ASN A 635 -6.50 -1.78 -24.32
C ASN A 635 -7.80 -2.58 -24.10
N GLU A 636 -8.95 -1.90 -24.13
CA GLU A 636 -10.24 -2.58 -23.94
C GLU A 636 -10.59 -3.51 -25.12
N ILE A 637 -10.27 -3.12 -26.35
CA ILE A 637 -10.41 -4.01 -27.52
C ILE A 637 -9.51 -5.25 -27.36
N THR A 638 -8.27 -5.06 -26.93
CA THR A 638 -7.32 -6.16 -26.71
C THR A 638 -7.81 -7.10 -25.61
N LYS A 639 -8.48 -6.59 -24.58
CA LYS A 639 -9.12 -7.38 -23.52
C LYS A 639 -10.32 -8.19 -24.01
N GLN A 640 -11.17 -7.63 -24.87
CA GLN A 640 -12.40 -8.29 -25.35
C GLN A 640 -12.16 -9.28 -26.52
N THR A 641 -11.12 -9.04 -27.34
CA THR A 641 -10.85 -9.83 -28.55
C THR A 641 -10.64 -11.34 -28.31
N PRO A 642 -9.87 -11.79 -27.29
CA PRO A 642 -9.68 -13.22 -27.02
C PRO A 642 -10.98 -13.96 -26.73
N THR A 643 -11.94 -13.32 -26.06
CA THR A 643 -13.26 -13.89 -25.79
C THR A 643 -14.03 -14.14 -27.08
N PHE A 644 -14.02 -13.19 -28.02
CA PHE A 644 -14.62 -13.38 -29.34
C PHE A 644 -13.90 -14.47 -30.14
N GLN A 645 -12.56 -14.50 -30.13
CA GLN A 645 -11.78 -15.53 -30.80
C GLN A 645 -12.11 -16.94 -30.27
N LYS A 646 -12.18 -17.10 -28.94
CA LYS A 646 -12.58 -18.35 -28.30
C LYS A 646 -13.99 -18.77 -28.71
N ALA A 647 -14.95 -17.85 -28.74
CA ALA A 647 -16.31 -18.13 -29.17
C ALA A 647 -16.40 -18.56 -30.66
N VAL A 648 -15.54 -18.01 -31.53
CA VAL A 648 -15.45 -18.42 -32.93
C VAL A 648 -14.81 -19.81 -33.07
N MET A 649 -13.75 -20.09 -32.30
CA MET A 649 -13.08 -21.41 -32.29
C MET A 649 -14.02 -22.51 -31.79
N GLU A 650 -14.82 -22.22 -30.77
CA GLU A 650 -15.84 -23.13 -30.22
C GLU A 650 -17.09 -23.26 -31.13
N GLY A 651 -17.18 -22.47 -32.20
CA GLY A 651 -18.33 -22.46 -33.12
C GLY A 651 -19.60 -21.82 -32.55
N LYS A 652 -19.52 -21.14 -31.40
CA LYS A 652 -20.65 -20.41 -30.79
C LYS A 652 -21.00 -19.13 -31.57
N LEU A 653 -20.01 -18.53 -32.23
CA LEU A 653 -20.19 -17.34 -33.08
C LEU A 653 -19.98 -17.71 -34.55
N SER A 654 -20.97 -17.43 -35.39
CA SER A 654 -20.96 -17.77 -36.82
C SER A 654 -21.31 -16.56 -37.70
N ASP A 655 -20.88 -16.59 -38.97
CA ASP A 655 -21.15 -15.51 -39.95
C ASP A 655 -22.65 -15.34 -40.28
N LYS A 656 -23.48 -16.31 -39.88
CA LYS A 656 -24.94 -16.26 -39.98
C LYS A 656 -25.53 -16.07 -38.59
N GLY A 657 -25.88 -14.83 -38.27
CA GLY A 657 -26.76 -14.44 -37.18
C GLY A 657 -27.95 -13.71 -37.76
#